data_AF-A0A4E9EAT8-F1
#
_entry.id   AF-A0A4E9EAT8-F1
#
_cell.length_a   1.000
_cell.length_b   1.000
_cell.length_c   1.000
_cell.angle_alpha   90.00
_cell.angle_beta   90.00
_cell.angle_gamma   90.00
#
_symmetry.space_group_name_H-M   'P 1'
#
loop_
_entity.id
_entity.type
_entity.pdbx_description
1 polymer ?
#
loop_
_entity_poly.entity_id
_entity_poly.type
_entity_poly.pdbx_seq_one_letter_code
_entity_poly.pdbx_strand_id
1 'polypeptide(L)'
;MPSLGCGTCRARKVRCDQTLPKCNRCIKAGRDCEGYGLRLSWPRHNDKRRAMVGPHSKTRSKGIPLNHHRLVNASSRDMELHQMISKLAQKYSVGVDAVPDTPIKLVEDTILARQARQATPFILLNSPATGVLTELSPTNKILFQYFVERASYSISTFGKDAQRVPKILIRMALSDNTPSSTAVLRSSIALASSHRDNEVYATARSKVAALRALAKSLQGFIGVSDSACHIGAGIILSTLEVQQSSTTSSHWLWYACGAAKLVKTSGLDEITTDRDMTSLVGWVHYFNTMAKFSLRHWKPNFVLDYSSLVDAGFNTFHPAVCSNGQPANLTGYPHEILYLLTEVFNSVTVASDPRYNTAEYIHRLQTLDCKLQSIAVHTTTGLDIDNDQPEFNMAVELYRLSTLIYLRRASAGILDLNTNFVDWVDQAFVLLAHLPTCQWTFPLFIFGCEARDDARRLILLDLIQRTADDGRYRSLAPIKRLIEIMWVQQDLLDDDLDYVCKLGVILSSSQKSVPAFLYTISTSLTFLLILNQLLNMPSYLITGTSRGLGFEFVRQLSADPNNTVIGFARNKQATEEKIEREMPGRSNIHTIQGEIENYESVKNLIDETAKITGGSLDYIIANAAIQSEWSGYNPIGALGSDPEKLEQELLDNFKINTVGNVHLFNLALPLIREGQAKKIIGISSGHADPDFITNFSIVEAAPYSMSKGALNIAIAKFDAQYRKEGILFMAISPGVVATKDMSNVTEEQLKGFADMMAAFQVYAPNFTGPISPEESVQRVMSVVYKASIESGSGGQFVSHFGTKQWL
;
A
#
# COMPACT_ATOMS: atom_id res chain seq x y z
N MET A 1 -8.12 -13.56 -19.56
CA MET A 1 -8.47 -12.13 -19.73
C MET A 1 -9.91 -12.03 -20.23
N PRO A 2 -10.77 -11.15 -19.68
CA PRO A 2 -12.08 -10.90 -20.27
C PRO A 2 -11.88 -10.33 -21.68
N SER A 3 -12.60 -10.88 -22.67
CA SER A 3 -12.41 -10.58 -24.11
C SER A 3 -12.41 -9.08 -24.41
N LEU A 4 -11.40 -8.52 -25.07
CA LEU A 4 -11.18 -7.09 -25.36
C LEU A 4 -12.22 -6.41 -26.31
N GLY A 5 -13.41 -6.98 -26.52
CA GLY A 5 -14.40 -6.40 -27.45
C GLY A 5 -15.28 -5.30 -26.85
N CYS A 6 -15.97 -4.53 -27.68
CA CYS A 6 -17.01 -3.60 -27.20
C CYS A 6 -18.22 -4.36 -26.61
N GLY A 7 -19.03 -3.68 -25.79
CA GLY A 7 -20.22 -4.25 -25.15
C GLY A 7 -21.15 -4.96 -26.14
N THR A 8 -21.50 -4.28 -27.24
CA THR A 8 -22.41 -4.80 -28.28
C THR A 8 -21.88 -6.07 -28.96
N CYS A 9 -20.57 -6.15 -29.24
CA CYS A 9 -19.97 -7.34 -29.86
C CYS A 9 -19.90 -8.53 -28.89
N ARG A 10 -19.59 -8.28 -27.62
CA ARG A 10 -19.56 -9.33 -26.58
C ARG A 10 -20.95 -9.93 -26.35
N ALA A 11 -21.99 -9.09 -26.23
CA ALA A 11 -23.38 -9.55 -26.06
C ALA A 11 -23.82 -10.46 -27.22
N ARG A 12 -23.38 -10.12 -28.44
CA ARG A 12 -23.64 -10.90 -29.66
C ARG A 12 -22.73 -12.11 -29.83
N LYS A 13 -21.73 -12.30 -28.95
CA LYS A 13 -20.68 -13.33 -29.06
C LYS A 13 -19.93 -13.27 -30.40
N VAL A 14 -19.70 -12.07 -30.95
CA VAL A 14 -18.92 -11.87 -32.17
C VAL A 14 -17.60 -11.16 -31.84
N ARG A 15 -16.53 -11.50 -32.58
CA ARG A 15 -15.21 -10.85 -32.41
C ARG A 15 -15.30 -9.36 -32.72
N CYS A 16 -14.88 -8.50 -31.80
CA CYS A 16 -14.85 -7.05 -32.03
C CYS A 16 -13.57 -6.66 -32.79
N ASP A 17 -13.67 -5.66 -33.66
CA ASP A 17 -12.54 -5.08 -34.40
C ASP A 17 -11.80 -3.99 -33.61
N GLN A 18 -12.30 -3.62 -32.43
CA GLN A 18 -11.65 -2.76 -31.42
C GLN A 18 -11.33 -1.33 -31.89
N THR A 19 -11.94 -0.88 -32.97
CA THR A 19 -11.82 0.51 -33.45
C THR A 19 -12.53 1.48 -32.50
N LEU A 20 -11.87 2.60 -32.20
CA LEU A 20 -12.36 3.67 -31.32
C LEU A 20 -12.91 4.84 -32.17
N PRO A 21 -13.95 5.55 -31.70
CA PRO A 21 -14.69 5.35 -30.46
C PRO A 21 -15.78 4.27 -30.53
N LYS A 22 -16.20 3.86 -31.74
CA LYS A 22 -17.19 2.80 -31.98
C LYS A 22 -16.62 1.73 -32.92
N CYS A 23 -16.96 0.48 -32.66
CA CYS A 23 -16.50 -0.65 -33.44
C CYS A 23 -17.10 -0.63 -34.87
N ASN A 24 -16.28 -0.80 -35.93
CA ASN A 24 -16.79 -0.82 -37.31
C ASN A 24 -17.75 -1.99 -37.54
N ARG A 25 -17.61 -3.07 -36.78
CA ARG A 25 -18.53 -4.22 -36.87
C ARG A 25 -19.95 -3.89 -36.36
N CYS A 26 -20.06 -2.92 -35.47
CA CYS A 26 -21.30 -2.41 -34.90
C CYS A 26 -21.95 -1.44 -35.91
N ILE A 27 -21.12 -0.54 -36.45
CA ILE A 27 -21.50 0.45 -37.47
C ILE A 27 -22.02 -0.25 -38.74
N LYS A 28 -21.26 -1.19 -39.30
CA LYS A 28 -21.65 -1.96 -40.49
C LYS A 28 -22.91 -2.81 -40.27
N ALA A 29 -23.20 -3.18 -39.03
CA ALA A 29 -24.41 -3.93 -38.68
C ALA A 29 -25.61 -3.01 -38.39
N GLY A 30 -25.47 -1.68 -38.54
CA GLY A 30 -26.52 -0.70 -38.23
C GLY A 30 -26.90 -0.64 -36.75
N ARG A 31 -25.98 -0.97 -35.84
CA ARG A 31 -26.24 -1.05 -34.40
C ARG A 31 -25.44 -0.02 -33.63
N ASP A 32 -26.03 0.46 -32.54
CA ASP A 32 -25.31 1.33 -31.62
C ASP A 32 -24.23 0.56 -30.84
N CYS A 33 -23.06 1.17 -30.71
CA CYS A 33 -21.91 0.56 -30.07
C CYS A 33 -21.82 1.07 -28.62
N GLU A 34 -22.01 0.17 -27.66
CA GLU A 34 -21.96 0.45 -26.21
C GLU A 34 -20.53 0.72 -25.68
N GLY A 35 -19.55 0.88 -26.57
CA GLY A 35 -18.17 1.19 -26.20
C GLY A 35 -17.41 0.06 -25.49
N TYR A 36 -16.27 0.42 -24.91
CA TYR A 36 -15.28 -0.51 -24.33
C TYR A 36 -15.15 -0.42 -22.80
N GLY A 37 -16.05 0.33 -22.15
CA GLY A 37 -16.03 0.56 -20.71
C GLY A 37 -16.32 -0.66 -19.85
N LEU A 38 -16.14 -0.51 -18.53
CA LEU A 38 -16.46 -1.53 -17.53
C LEU A 38 -17.95 -1.90 -17.63
N ARG A 39 -18.25 -3.16 -17.97
CA ARG A 39 -19.63 -3.65 -18.04
C ARG A 39 -19.90 -4.55 -16.84
N LEU A 40 -20.81 -4.11 -15.98
CA LEU A 40 -21.29 -4.92 -14.85
C LEU A 40 -21.99 -6.17 -15.41
N SER A 41 -21.64 -7.35 -14.89
CA SER A 41 -22.24 -8.63 -15.28
C SER A 41 -23.09 -9.15 -14.13
N TRP A 42 -24.40 -9.20 -14.32
CA TRP A 42 -25.34 -9.64 -13.30
C TRP A 42 -25.51 -11.17 -13.29
N PRO A 43 -25.80 -11.78 -12.12
CA PRO A 43 -26.24 -13.17 -12.05
C PRO A 43 -27.47 -13.40 -12.94
N ARG A 44 -27.58 -14.59 -13.53
CA ARG A 44 -28.81 -14.96 -14.26
C ARG A 44 -29.92 -15.27 -13.25
N HIS A 45 -31.18 -15.08 -13.66
CA HIS A 45 -32.36 -15.58 -12.94
C HIS A 45 -32.09 -17.02 -12.46
N ASN A 46 -32.17 -17.26 -11.14
CA ASN A 46 -31.94 -18.54 -10.44
C ASN A 46 -30.48 -18.99 -10.20
N ASP A 47 -29.47 -18.10 -10.24
CA ASP A 47 -28.09 -18.45 -9.88
C ASP A 47 -27.88 -18.58 -8.35
N LYS A 48 -28.39 -19.66 -7.75
CA LYS A 48 -28.27 -19.97 -6.31
C LYS A 48 -26.84 -20.28 -5.87
N ARG A 49 -25.88 -20.45 -6.78
CA ARG A 49 -24.46 -20.73 -6.43
C ARG A 49 -23.70 -19.49 -5.95
N ARG A 50 -24.24 -18.28 -6.18
CA ARG A 50 -23.66 -16.99 -5.76
C ARG A 50 -24.42 -16.32 -4.60
N ALA A 51 -25.55 -16.90 -4.16
CA ALA A 51 -26.37 -16.40 -3.05
C ALA A 51 -25.80 -16.85 -1.70
N MET A 52 -25.78 -15.96 -0.70
CA MET A 52 -25.45 -16.37 0.67
C MET A 52 -26.74 -16.76 1.40
N VAL A 53 -26.86 -18.02 1.81
CA VAL A 53 -28.05 -18.53 2.50
C VAL A 53 -27.80 -18.55 4.00
N GLY A 54 -28.60 -17.83 4.78
CA GLY A 54 -28.50 -17.77 6.24
C GLY A 54 -29.33 -18.85 6.96
N PRO A 55 -28.87 -19.40 8.10
CA PRO A 55 -29.68 -20.32 8.89
C PRO A 55 -30.87 -19.64 9.57
N HIS A 56 -32.00 -20.34 9.66
CA HIS A 56 -33.17 -19.91 10.41
C HIS A 56 -32.94 -20.02 11.93
N SER A 57 -33.40 -18.99 12.66
CA SER A 57 -33.14 -18.80 14.09
C SER A 57 -33.76 -19.89 14.98
N LYS A 58 -32.92 -20.63 15.75
CA LYS A 58 -33.32 -21.32 16.98
C LYS A 58 -32.28 -21.13 18.12
N THR A 59 -32.66 -20.24 19.05
CA THR A 59 -32.48 -20.21 20.52
C THR A 59 -31.11 -20.30 21.23
N ARG A 60 -30.93 -19.25 22.07
CA ARG A 60 -30.48 -19.16 23.49
C ARG A 60 -29.02 -19.51 23.85
N SER A 61 -28.24 -18.48 24.20
CA SER A 61 -27.08 -18.60 25.09
C SER A 61 -27.41 -18.14 26.51
N LYS A 62 -26.91 -18.87 27.51
CA LYS A 62 -26.92 -18.48 28.93
C LYS A 62 -25.66 -17.67 29.25
N GLY A 63 -25.83 -16.56 29.96
CA GLY A 63 -24.73 -15.70 30.41
C GLY A 63 -23.95 -16.30 31.58
N ILE A 64 -22.65 -16.04 31.59
CA ILE A 64 -21.72 -16.35 32.69
C ILE A 64 -21.16 -15.01 33.21
N PRO A 65 -20.93 -14.84 34.53
CA PRO A 65 -20.51 -13.56 35.09
C PRO A 65 -19.02 -13.28 34.85
N LEU A 66 -18.69 -12.02 34.55
CA LEU A 66 -17.34 -11.50 34.38
C LEU A 66 -16.73 -11.11 35.73
N ASN A 67 -15.48 -11.52 35.98
CA ASN A 67 -14.68 -11.05 37.12
C ASN A 67 -13.54 -10.12 36.67
N HIS A 68 -13.18 -9.20 37.57
CA HIS A 68 -12.52 -7.92 37.32
C HIS A 68 -10.97 -7.94 37.15
N HIS A 69 -10.52 -7.03 36.27
CA HIS A 69 -9.26 -6.24 36.24
C HIS A 69 -7.86 -6.90 36.24
N ARG A 70 -7.08 -6.58 35.18
CA ARG A 70 -5.72 -5.99 35.23
C ARG A 70 -5.34 -5.38 33.87
N LEU A 71 -4.88 -4.13 33.88
CA LEU A 71 -4.96 -3.16 32.77
C LEU A 71 -3.72 -3.11 31.85
N VAL A 72 -3.42 -4.19 31.12
CA VAL A 72 -2.61 -4.09 29.89
C VAL A 72 -3.47 -4.61 28.75
N ASN A 73 -3.83 -3.76 27.79
CA ASN A 73 -4.56 -4.17 26.59
C ASN A 73 -3.60 -4.90 25.62
N ALA A 74 -3.06 -6.03 26.05
CA ALA A 74 -2.23 -6.92 25.23
C ALA A 74 -3.06 -8.15 24.85
N SER A 75 -3.04 -8.50 23.57
CA SER A 75 -3.66 -9.73 23.07
C SER A 75 -2.74 -10.94 23.27
N SER A 76 -3.29 -12.16 23.17
CA SER A 76 -2.48 -13.40 23.15
C SER A 76 -1.42 -13.38 22.05
N ARG A 77 -1.75 -12.81 20.88
CA ARG A 77 -0.81 -12.62 19.77
C ARG A 77 0.31 -11.63 20.12
N ASP A 78 0.02 -10.59 20.90
CA ASP A 78 1.06 -9.67 21.38
C ASP A 78 2.04 -10.38 22.32
N MET A 79 1.54 -11.32 23.13
CA MET A 79 2.36 -12.18 23.98
C MET A 79 3.20 -13.16 23.16
N GLU A 80 2.62 -13.82 22.17
CA GLU A 80 3.32 -14.73 21.25
C GLU A 80 4.41 -14.00 20.45
N LEU A 81 4.09 -12.81 19.92
CA LEU A 81 5.02 -11.95 19.20
C LEU A 81 6.17 -11.50 20.09
N HIS A 82 5.87 -11.12 21.33
CA HIS A 82 6.90 -10.82 22.32
C HIS A 82 7.81 -12.03 22.55
N GLN A 83 7.24 -13.23 22.78
CA GLN A 83 8.03 -14.44 23.02
C GLN A 83 8.91 -14.79 21.81
N MET A 84 8.39 -14.65 20.59
CA MET A 84 9.13 -14.87 19.36
C MET A 84 10.31 -13.89 19.23
N ILE A 85 10.06 -12.59 19.44
CA ILE A 85 11.10 -11.56 19.36
C ILE A 85 12.14 -11.77 20.46
N SER A 86 11.73 -12.09 21.69
CA SER A 86 12.64 -12.36 22.80
C SER A 86 13.53 -13.58 22.52
N LYS A 87 12.98 -14.67 21.94
CA LYS A 87 13.76 -15.84 21.52
C LYS A 87 14.75 -15.52 20.40
N LEU A 88 14.34 -14.69 19.43
CA LEU A 88 15.22 -14.24 18.35
C LEU A 88 16.35 -13.33 18.87
N ALA A 89 16.03 -12.39 19.76
CA ALA A 89 17.01 -11.52 20.40
C ALA A 89 18.06 -12.33 21.19
N GLN A 90 17.62 -13.35 21.93
CA GLN A 90 18.51 -14.25 22.68
C GLN A 90 19.39 -15.11 21.76
N LYS A 91 18.89 -15.48 20.57
CA LYS A 91 19.62 -16.31 19.60
C LYS A 91 20.68 -15.55 18.79
N TYR A 92 20.48 -14.26 18.54
CA TYR A 92 21.33 -13.47 17.64
C TYR A 92 22.20 -12.41 18.34
N SER A 93 22.19 -12.32 19.67
CA SER A 93 22.95 -11.31 20.43
C SER A 93 22.74 -9.86 19.96
N VAL A 94 21.59 -9.59 19.31
CA VAL A 94 21.21 -8.24 18.89
C VAL A 94 20.61 -7.57 20.11
N GLY A 95 21.29 -6.56 20.65
CA GLY A 95 20.76 -5.73 21.72
C GLY A 95 19.38 -5.20 21.34
N VAL A 96 18.34 -5.77 21.95
CA VAL A 96 17.08 -5.05 22.10
C VAL A 96 17.43 -3.95 23.08
N ASP A 97 17.38 -2.67 22.67
CA ASP A 97 17.65 -1.51 23.52
C ASP A 97 17.08 -1.75 24.92
N ALA A 98 17.95 -2.22 25.82
CA ALA A 98 17.58 -2.67 27.14
C ALA A 98 17.58 -1.41 27.99
N VAL A 99 16.39 -0.88 28.26
CA VAL A 99 16.21 -0.17 29.52
C VAL A 99 16.57 -1.19 30.62
N PRO A 100 17.53 -0.91 31.51
CA PRO A 100 18.03 -1.91 32.45
C PRO A 100 16.89 -2.46 33.31
N ASP A 101 16.74 -3.79 33.34
CA ASP A 101 15.98 -4.51 34.36
C ASP A 101 16.80 -4.48 35.65
N THR A 102 16.81 -3.36 36.38
CA THR A 102 17.22 -3.32 37.77
C THR A 102 16.01 -3.56 38.67
N PRO A 103 16.02 -4.56 39.56
CA PRO A 103 14.98 -4.71 40.58
C PRO A 103 15.20 -3.61 41.63
N ILE A 104 14.41 -2.54 41.57
CA ILE A 104 14.49 -1.45 42.55
C ILE A 104 13.63 -1.82 43.76
N LYS A 105 14.29 -1.82 44.93
CA LYS A 105 13.73 -2.10 46.24
C LYS A 105 12.55 -1.18 46.57
N LEU A 106 11.52 -1.81 47.15
CA LEU A 106 10.42 -1.18 47.88
C LEU A 106 10.98 -0.18 48.91
N VAL A 107 10.58 1.09 48.87
CA VAL A 107 10.77 2.03 49.98
C VAL A 107 9.46 2.78 50.22
N GLU A 108 9.03 2.75 51.48
CA GLU A 108 7.72 3.09 52.04
C GLU A 108 7.37 4.60 52.05
N ASP A 109 8.07 5.46 51.31
CA ASP A 109 7.92 6.92 51.41
C ASP A 109 6.73 7.49 50.60
N THR A 110 5.86 6.63 50.04
CA THR A 110 4.81 7.04 49.09
C THR A 110 3.58 7.68 49.76
N ILE A 111 3.49 7.71 51.10
CA ILE A 111 2.30 8.22 51.80
C ILE A 111 2.36 9.74 52.01
N LEU A 112 3.54 10.35 52.16
CA LEU A 112 3.67 11.80 52.38
C LEU A 112 3.62 12.62 51.07
N ALA A 113 4.00 12.02 49.94
CA ALA A 113 3.87 12.65 48.62
C ALA A 113 2.41 12.70 48.09
N ARG A 114 1.48 11.97 48.73
CA ARG A 114 0.06 11.87 48.33
C ARG A 114 -0.74 13.17 48.50
N GLN A 115 -0.34 14.08 49.38
CA GLN A 115 -1.13 15.27 49.72
C GLN A 115 -0.67 16.57 49.04
N ALA A 116 0.53 16.60 48.46
CA ALA A 116 1.14 17.85 47.95
C ALA A 116 0.82 18.19 46.48
N ARG A 117 0.13 17.32 45.71
CA ARG A 117 -0.11 17.51 44.25
C ARG A 117 -1.56 17.75 43.85
N GLN A 118 -2.44 18.12 44.78
CA GLN A 118 -3.85 18.43 44.50
C GLN A 118 -4.13 19.91 44.18
N ALA A 119 -3.10 20.77 44.07
CA ALA A 119 -3.30 22.23 44.02
C ALA A 119 -2.44 22.97 42.99
N THR A 120 -2.39 22.51 41.73
CA THR A 120 -1.88 23.34 40.62
C THR A 120 -2.82 23.28 39.40
N PRO A 121 -3.06 24.42 38.73
CA PRO A 121 -3.92 24.45 37.54
C PRO A 121 -3.30 23.60 36.43
N PHE A 122 -4.11 22.69 35.88
CA PHE A 122 -3.72 21.69 34.89
C PHE A 122 -3.30 22.35 33.56
N ILE A 123 -2.00 22.39 33.29
CA ILE A 123 -1.45 22.62 31.96
C ILE A 123 -1.02 21.25 31.45
N LEU A 124 -1.89 20.59 30.67
CA LEU A 124 -1.80 19.16 30.41
C LEU A 124 -0.63 18.73 29.52
N LEU A 125 0.21 19.66 29.07
CA LEU A 125 1.37 19.40 28.22
C LEU A 125 2.45 20.45 28.55
N ASN A 126 3.42 20.10 29.39
CA ASN A 126 4.62 20.91 29.57
C ASN A 126 5.31 21.14 28.21
N SER A 127 6.08 22.23 28.08
CA SER A 127 6.96 22.45 26.92
C SER A 127 7.75 21.19 26.59
N PRO A 128 7.90 20.81 25.31
CA PRO A 128 8.49 19.53 24.91
C PRO A 128 9.86 19.35 25.56
N ALA A 129 10.06 18.21 26.22
CA ALA A 129 11.35 17.84 26.77
C ALA A 129 12.26 17.44 25.62
N THR A 130 13.09 18.37 25.13
CA THR A 130 14.02 18.15 24.00
C THR A 130 14.98 16.97 24.22
N GLY A 131 15.21 16.58 25.48
CA GLY A 131 16.00 15.39 25.85
C GLY A 131 15.45 14.06 25.32
N VAL A 132 14.13 13.90 25.23
CA VAL A 132 13.49 12.64 24.78
C VAL A 132 13.95 12.26 23.37
N LEU A 133 14.06 13.25 22.48
CA LEU A 133 14.51 13.03 21.11
C LEU A 133 15.98 12.65 21.05
N THR A 134 16.82 13.14 21.96
CA THR A 134 18.28 12.89 21.92
C THR A 134 18.61 11.42 22.21
N GLU A 135 17.83 10.76 23.07
CA GLU A 135 17.99 9.37 23.49
C GLU A 135 17.56 8.33 22.43
N LEU A 136 16.85 8.76 21.38
CA LEU A 136 16.42 7.88 20.29
C LEU A 136 17.58 7.53 19.34
N SER A 137 17.59 6.29 18.85
CA SER A 137 18.47 5.87 17.75
C SER A 137 18.19 6.68 16.48
N PRO A 138 19.17 6.84 15.55
CA PRO A 138 18.98 7.58 14.31
C PRO A 138 17.75 7.12 13.51
N THR A 139 17.54 5.81 13.41
CA THR A 139 16.37 5.23 12.73
C THR A 139 15.06 5.63 13.40
N ASN A 140 14.98 5.57 14.73
CA ASN A 140 13.78 5.93 15.48
C ASN A 140 13.49 7.44 15.42
N LYS A 141 14.52 8.29 15.33
CA LYS A 141 14.37 9.73 15.10
C LYS A 141 13.70 10.00 13.76
N ILE A 142 14.18 9.34 12.69
CA ILE A 142 13.59 9.49 11.35
C ILE A 142 12.15 8.97 11.33
N LEU A 143 11.88 7.81 11.95
CA LEU A 143 10.52 7.25 12.01
C LEU A 143 9.58 8.14 12.82
N PHE A 144 10.03 8.72 13.93
CA PHE A 144 9.20 9.64 14.71
C PHE A 144 8.98 10.97 13.99
N GLN A 145 10.00 11.50 13.30
CA GLN A 145 9.82 12.66 12.42
C GLN A 145 8.78 12.37 11.33
N TYR A 146 8.87 11.19 10.70
CA TYR A 146 7.88 10.73 9.74
C TYR A 146 6.49 10.57 10.37
N PHE A 147 6.38 10.17 11.63
CA PHE A 147 5.09 10.19 12.34
C PHE A 147 4.53 11.61 12.45
N VAL A 148 5.34 12.57 12.93
CA VAL A 148 4.94 13.98 13.10
C VAL A 148 4.45 14.57 11.78
N GLU A 149 5.20 14.35 10.70
CA GLU A 149 4.92 14.93 9.40
C GLU A 149 3.82 14.19 8.64
N ARG A 150 3.75 12.86 8.80
CA ARG A 150 2.97 11.97 7.94
C ARG A 150 2.09 11.03 8.75
N ALA A 151 2.67 10.01 9.38
CA ALA A 151 1.89 8.86 9.86
C ALA A 151 0.85 9.24 10.93
N SER A 152 1.01 10.35 11.65
CA SER A 152 0.01 10.85 12.59
C SER A 152 -1.32 11.25 11.92
N TYR A 153 -1.28 11.68 10.67
CA TYR A 153 -2.48 11.93 9.88
C TYR A 153 -3.19 10.64 9.49
N SER A 154 -2.52 9.47 9.49
CA SER A 154 -3.13 8.14 9.23
C SER A 154 -4.23 7.74 10.23
N ILE A 155 -4.36 8.51 11.29
CA ILE A 155 -5.26 8.30 12.40
C ILE A 155 -6.60 8.96 12.08
N SER A 156 -7.63 8.11 11.94
CA SER A 156 -8.98 8.54 11.62
C SER A 156 -9.52 9.48 12.69
N THR A 157 -10.08 10.60 12.27
CA THR A 157 -10.68 11.58 13.17
C THR A 157 -11.99 12.11 12.59
N PHE A 158 -12.80 12.75 13.44
CA PHE A 158 -14.09 13.28 13.05
C PHE A 158 -14.30 14.65 13.70
N GLY A 159 -14.83 15.59 12.92
CA GLY A 159 -15.19 16.93 13.40
C GLY A 159 -14.09 17.99 13.29
N LYS A 160 -14.31 19.19 13.88
CA LYS A 160 -13.37 20.34 13.83
C LYS A 160 -12.05 20.06 14.55
N ASP A 161 -12.04 19.06 15.42
CA ASP A 161 -10.88 18.65 16.22
C ASP A 161 -9.99 17.63 15.51
N ALA A 162 -10.35 17.24 14.28
CA ALA A 162 -9.59 16.29 13.46
C ALA A 162 -8.10 16.63 13.33
N GLN A 163 -7.77 17.92 13.16
CA GLN A 163 -6.39 18.39 13.04
C GLN A 163 -5.68 18.57 14.39
N ARG A 164 -6.39 18.50 15.52
CA ARG A 164 -5.83 18.67 16.87
C ARG A 164 -5.27 17.37 17.44
N VAL A 165 -5.97 16.26 17.21
CA VAL A 165 -5.61 14.94 17.78
C VAL A 165 -4.16 14.56 17.45
N PRO A 166 -3.67 14.64 16.20
CA PRO A 166 -2.25 14.39 15.91
C PRO A 166 -1.29 15.26 16.73
N LYS A 167 -1.58 16.56 16.87
CA LYS A 167 -0.75 17.51 17.63
C LYS A 167 -0.75 17.20 19.13
N ILE A 168 -1.88 16.71 19.66
CA ILE A 168 -1.99 16.24 21.04
C ILE A 168 -1.09 15.01 21.25
N LEU A 169 -1.18 14.00 20.38
CA LEU A 169 -0.36 12.79 20.45
C LEU A 169 1.14 13.09 20.37
N ILE A 170 1.55 14.00 19.49
CA ILE A 170 2.96 14.42 19.37
C ILE A 170 3.45 15.06 20.66
N ARG A 171 2.65 15.97 21.25
CA ARG A 171 3.02 16.61 22.52
C ARG A 171 3.06 15.59 23.68
N MET A 172 2.16 14.61 23.70
CA MET A 172 2.16 13.52 24.69
C MET A 172 3.38 12.60 24.55
N ALA A 173 3.84 12.34 23.33
CA ALA A 173 5.05 11.55 23.09
C ALA A 173 6.35 12.27 23.49
N LEU A 174 6.30 13.60 23.63
CA LEU A 174 7.46 14.46 23.91
C LEU A 174 7.36 15.17 25.27
N SER A 175 6.37 14.82 26.10
CA SER A 175 6.12 15.54 27.36
C SER A 175 7.23 15.29 28.39
N ASP A 176 7.66 14.03 28.50
CA ASP A 176 8.62 13.55 29.49
C ASP A 176 9.12 12.12 29.16
N ASN A 177 10.01 11.60 29.99
CA ASN A 177 10.55 10.24 29.92
C ASN A 177 9.75 9.21 30.76
N THR A 178 8.50 9.51 31.13
CA THR A 178 7.67 8.55 31.89
C THR A 178 7.34 7.32 31.04
N PRO A 179 7.04 6.16 31.66
CA PRO A 179 6.58 5.00 30.91
C PRO A 179 5.32 5.26 30.07
N SER A 180 4.42 6.14 30.50
CA SER A 180 3.19 6.48 29.78
C SER A 180 3.47 7.33 28.54
N SER A 181 4.30 8.38 28.63
CA SER A 181 4.78 9.15 27.46
C SER A 181 5.56 8.25 26.49
N THR A 182 6.45 7.40 27.02
CA THR A 182 7.22 6.43 26.23
C THR A 182 6.32 5.47 25.45
N ALA A 183 5.18 5.07 26.00
CA ALA A 183 4.21 4.24 25.29
C ALA A 183 3.63 4.94 24.05
N VAL A 184 3.32 6.23 24.16
CA VAL A 184 2.84 7.05 23.03
C VAL A 184 3.95 7.18 21.98
N LEU A 185 5.18 7.46 22.40
CA LEU A 185 6.34 7.56 21.51
C LEU A 185 6.60 6.26 20.74
N ARG A 186 6.66 5.12 21.43
CA ARG A 186 6.95 3.81 20.82
C ARG A 186 5.80 3.31 19.92
N SER A 187 4.55 3.58 20.29
CA SER A 187 3.40 3.27 19.43
C SER A 187 3.38 4.16 18.19
N SER A 188 3.75 5.44 18.31
CA SER A 188 3.92 6.37 17.18
C SER A 188 4.98 5.88 16.19
N ILE A 189 6.15 5.43 16.70
CA ILE A 189 7.21 4.84 15.88
C ILE A 189 6.74 3.53 15.21
N ALA A 190 5.98 2.69 15.93
CA ALA A 190 5.42 1.46 15.34
C ALA A 190 4.46 1.77 14.19
N LEU A 191 3.57 2.76 14.36
CA LEU A 191 2.67 3.21 13.31
C LEU A 191 3.44 3.80 12.12
N ALA A 192 4.46 4.62 12.36
CA ALA A 192 5.32 5.15 11.31
C ALA A 192 6.08 4.06 10.54
N SER A 193 6.65 3.06 11.23
CA SER A 193 7.35 1.94 10.60
C SER A 193 6.41 1.11 9.72
N SER A 194 5.19 0.82 10.20
CA SER A 194 4.17 0.13 9.42
C SER A 194 3.69 0.96 8.23
N HIS A 195 3.57 2.27 8.43
CA HIS A 195 3.09 3.21 7.43
C HIS A 195 4.10 3.42 6.31
N ARG A 196 5.37 3.61 6.64
CA ARG A 196 6.45 3.94 5.71
C ARG A 196 6.96 2.72 4.95
N ASP A 197 7.39 1.69 5.67
CA ASP A 197 8.20 0.61 5.10
C ASP A 197 7.44 -0.73 5.07
N ASN A 198 6.27 -0.79 5.73
CA ASN A 198 5.52 -2.03 6.01
C ASN A 198 6.41 -3.16 6.59
N GLU A 199 7.48 -2.77 7.29
CA GLU A 199 8.49 -3.69 7.80
C GLU A 199 7.95 -4.38 9.05
N VAL A 200 7.57 -5.65 8.90
CA VAL A 200 6.87 -6.44 9.92
C VAL A 200 7.68 -6.51 11.23
N TYR A 201 9.00 -6.70 11.14
CA TYR A 201 9.87 -6.90 12.31
C TYR A 201 10.12 -5.60 13.10
N ALA A 202 10.45 -4.50 12.41
CA ALA A 202 10.67 -3.19 13.05
C ALA A 202 9.38 -2.67 13.70
N THR A 203 8.26 -2.83 13.01
CA THR A 203 6.93 -2.50 13.52
C THR A 203 6.59 -3.31 14.78
N ALA A 204 6.78 -4.64 14.71
CA ALA A 204 6.52 -5.54 15.84
C ALA A 204 7.38 -5.20 17.07
N ARG A 205 8.67 -4.89 16.87
CA ARG A 205 9.59 -4.51 17.95
C ARG A 205 9.11 -3.25 18.67
N SER A 206 8.76 -2.22 17.90
CA SER A 206 8.28 -0.94 18.44
C SER A 206 6.92 -1.09 19.14
N LYS A 207 6.04 -1.93 18.58
CA LYS A 207 4.74 -2.29 19.19
C LYS A 207 4.93 -2.97 20.54
N VAL A 208 5.82 -3.97 20.63
CA VAL A 208 6.13 -4.67 21.89
C VAL A 208 6.74 -3.70 22.91
N ALA A 209 7.62 -2.78 22.48
CA ALA A 209 8.17 -1.76 23.37
C ALA A 209 7.07 -0.83 23.94
N ALA A 210 6.10 -0.43 23.11
CA ALA A 210 4.95 0.36 23.57
C ALA A 210 4.11 -0.39 24.62
N LEU A 211 3.81 -1.67 24.38
CA LEU A 211 3.06 -2.50 25.32
C LEU A 211 3.80 -2.72 26.64
N ARG A 212 5.13 -2.90 26.60
CA ARG A 212 5.96 -2.97 27.81
C ARG A 212 5.95 -1.66 28.60
N ALA A 213 6.02 -0.52 27.91
CA ALA A 213 5.95 0.79 28.53
C ALA A 213 4.58 1.04 29.20
N LEU A 214 3.48 0.66 28.53
CA LEU A 214 2.15 0.63 29.14
C LEU A 214 2.11 -0.28 30.36
N ALA A 215 2.66 -1.50 30.30
CA ALA A 215 2.69 -2.38 31.46
C ALA A 215 3.49 -1.80 32.64
N LYS A 216 4.63 -1.15 32.36
CA LYS A 216 5.49 -0.53 33.38
C LYS A 216 4.82 0.66 34.07
N SER A 217 4.05 1.47 33.33
CA SER A 217 3.33 2.63 33.89
C SER A 217 2.32 2.24 34.97
N LEU A 218 1.80 1.01 34.96
CA LEU A 218 0.82 0.51 35.93
C LEU A 218 1.43 0.17 37.29
N GLN A 219 2.76 0.19 37.41
CA GLN A 219 3.46 -0.10 38.66
C GLN A 219 3.41 1.08 39.66
N GLY A 220 2.75 2.19 39.30
CA GLY A 220 2.53 3.38 40.15
C GLY A 220 1.08 3.90 40.11
N PHE A 221 0.84 5.08 40.71
CA PHE A 221 -0.45 5.77 40.59
C PHE A 221 -0.62 6.34 39.18
N ILE A 222 -1.74 6.06 38.53
CA ILE A 222 -2.07 6.57 37.20
C ILE A 222 -2.83 7.89 37.38
N GLY A 223 -2.18 9.01 37.06
CA GLY A 223 -2.83 10.31 37.05
C GLY A 223 -3.70 10.52 35.81
N VAL A 224 -4.32 11.70 35.72
CA VAL A 224 -5.08 12.13 34.54
C VAL A 224 -4.19 12.20 33.29
N SER A 225 -2.96 12.73 33.43
CA SER A 225 -1.98 12.79 32.34
C SER A 225 -1.55 11.40 31.86
N ASP A 226 -1.29 10.48 32.79
CA ASP A 226 -0.96 9.10 32.44
C ASP A 226 -2.14 8.42 31.73
N SER A 227 -3.37 8.65 32.20
CA SER A 227 -4.60 8.15 31.57
C SER A 227 -4.75 8.67 30.14
N ALA A 228 -4.46 9.96 29.90
CA ALA A 228 -4.44 10.54 28.56
C ALA A 228 -3.39 9.82 27.69
N CYS A 229 -2.16 9.64 28.17
CA CYS A 229 -1.10 8.89 27.47
C CYS A 229 -1.50 7.44 27.13
N HIS A 230 -2.21 6.76 28.02
CA HIS A 230 -2.71 5.41 27.76
C HIS A 230 -3.79 5.41 26.67
N ILE A 231 -4.67 6.42 26.65
CA ILE A 231 -5.64 6.60 25.57
C ILE A 231 -4.92 6.86 24.24
N GLY A 232 -3.95 7.77 24.22
CA GLY A 232 -3.18 8.10 23.02
C GLY A 232 -2.45 6.88 22.44
N ALA A 233 -1.69 6.17 23.27
CA ALA A 233 -1.00 4.95 22.86
C ALA A 233 -1.98 3.85 22.43
N GLY A 234 -3.08 3.67 23.18
CA GLY A 234 -4.12 2.70 22.87
C GLY A 234 -4.71 2.91 21.48
N ILE A 235 -5.12 4.12 21.14
CA ILE A 235 -5.77 4.35 19.85
C ILE A 235 -4.76 4.34 18.68
N ILE A 236 -3.50 4.74 18.88
CA ILE A 236 -2.44 4.52 17.88
C ILE A 236 -2.28 3.01 17.60
N LEU A 237 -2.24 2.18 18.64
CA LEU A 237 -2.19 0.72 18.50
C LEU A 237 -3.45 0.14 17.85
N SER A 238 -4.63 0.69 18.16
CA SER A 238 -5.89 0.33 17.49
C SER A 238 -5.80 0.61 15.98
N THR A 239 -5.32 1.79 15.62
CA THR A 239 -5.13 2.22 14.22
C THR A 239 -4.13 1.32 13.49
N LEU A 240 -3.00 1.00 14.15
CA LEU A 240 -1.99 0.07 13.64
C LEU A 240 -2.59 -1.31 13.30
N GLU A 241 -3.40 -1.87 14.21
CA GLU A 241 -4.07 -3.17 13.98
C GLU A 241 -5.06 -3.12 12.82
N VAL A 242 -5.82 -2.02 12.69
CA VAL A 242 -6.74 -1.81 11.57
C VAL A 242 -6.00 -1.76 10.23
N GLN A 243 -4.79 -1.20 10.20
CA GLN A 243 -3.99 -1.04 8.98
C GLN A 243 -3.19 -2.30 8.58
N GLN A 244 -2.83 -3.18 9.52
CA GLN A 244 -1.90 -4.30 9.26
C GLN A 244 -2.46 -5.50 8.50
N SER A 245 -3.72 -5.48 8.03
CA SER A 245 -4.32 -6.46 7.10
C SER A 245 -4.25 -7.95 7.46
N SER A 246 -3.72 -8.33 8.64
CA SER A 246 -3.87 -9.69 9.16
C SER A 246 -5.29 -9.85 9.70
N THR A 247 -6.21 -10.20 8.79
CA THR A 247 -7.66 -10.37 9.00
C THR A 247 -8.05 -11.51 9.97
N THR A 248 -7.14 -11.93 10.85
CA THR A 248 -7.32 -13.07 11.75
C THR A 248 -7.64 -12.66 13.19
N SER A 249 -7.46 -11.39 13.57
CA SER A 249 -7.68 -10.97 14.96
C SER A 249 -8.37 -9.63 15.11
N SER A 250 -9.52 -9.61 15.79
CA SER A 250 -10.29 -8.40 16.14
C SER A 250 -9.64 -7.56 17.26
N HIS A 251 -8.30 -7.47 17.29
CA HIS A 251 -7.54 -6.89 18.39
C HIS A 251 -7.68 -5.37 18.51
N TRP A 252 -7.92 -4.68 17.40
CA TRP A 252 -8.16 -3.24 17.40
C TRP A 252 -9.27 -2.80 18.37
N LEU A 253 -10.28 -3.66 18.58
CA LEU A 253 -11.39 -3.43 19.53
C LEU A 253 -10.92 -3.37 20.98
N TRP A 254 -9.92 -4.16 21.37
CA TRP A 254 -9.42 -4.17 22.75
C TRP A 254 -8.83 -2.82 23.12
N TYR A 255 -8.08 -2.24 22.20
CA TYR A 255 -7.49 -0.92 22.35
C TYR A 255 -8.57 0.18 22.39
N ALA A 256 -9.55 0.14 21.48
CA ALA A 256 -10.62 1.14 21.40
C ALA A 256 -11.54 1.09 22.65
N CYS A 257 -12.00 -0.10 23.04
CA CYS A 257 -12.81 -0.29 24.25
C CYS A 257 -12.03 0.05 25.52
N GLY A 258 -10.73 -0.28 25.56
CA GLY A 258 -9.85 0.08 26.67
C GLY A 258 -9.74 1.59 26.85
N ALA A 259 -9.56 2.34 25.77
CA ALA A 259 -9.53 3.81 25.80
C ALA A 259 -10.88 4.39 26.29
N ALA A 260 -12.01 3.88 25.80
CA ALA A 260 -13.33 4.30 26.25
C ALA A 260 -13.59 4.02 27.74
N LYS A 261 -13.06 2.91 28.26
CA LYS A 261 -13.12 2.61 29.70
C LYS A 261 -12.27 3.58 30.53
N LEU A 262 -11.07 3.91 30.05
CA LEU A 262 -10.16 4.83 30.72
C LEU A 262 -10.74 6.24 30.84
N VAL A 263 -11.42 6.74 29.80
CA VAL A 263 -12.11 8.03 29.85
C VAL A 263 -13.02 8.11 31.08
N LYS A 264 -13.86 7.09 31.30
CA LYS A 264 -14.82 7.05 32.41
C LYS A 264 -14.16 6.80 33.76
N THR A 265 -13.21 5.87 33.84
CA THR A 265 -12.59 5.53 35.13
C THR A 265 -11.70 6.64 35.68
N SER A 266 -11.14 7.47 34.79
CA SER A 266 -10.24 8.57 35.15
C SER A 266 -10.95 9.92 35.23
N GLY A 267 -12.27 9.98 35.00
CA GLY A 267 -13.07 11.21 35.02
C GLY A 267 -12.67 12.22 33.94
N LEU A 268 -12.06 11.78 32.84
CA LEU A 268 -11.59 12.66 31.76
C LEU A 268 -12.74 13.35 31.03
N ASP A 269 -13.92 12.72 31.02
CA ASP A 269 -15.14 13.28 30.48
C ASP A 269 -15.79 14.34 31.37
N GLU A 270 -15.35 14.52 32.63
CA GLU A 270 -15.81 15.57 33.54
C GLU A 270 -14.96 16.86 33.45
N ILE A 271 -13.77 16.79 32.82
CA ILE A 271 -12.84 17.90 32.68
C ILE A 271 -13.27 18.80 31.50
N THR A 272 -13.96 19.90 31.80
CA THR A 272 -14.53 20.85 30.81
C THR A 272 -13.60 21.95 30.35
N THR A 273 -12.56 22.27 31.13
CA THR A 273 -11.77 23.48 30.93
C THR A 273 -10.66 23.33 29.88
N ASP A 274 -10.34 22.09 29.48
CA ASP A 274 -9.25 21.78 28.55
C ASP A 274 -9.78 21.32 27.17
N ARG A 275 -9.47 22.12 26.15
CA ARG A 275 -9.84 21.88 24.76
C ARG A 275 -9.14 20.65 24.15
N ASP A 276 -7.91 20.36 24.57
CA ASP A 276 -7.15 19.20 24.10
C ASP A 276 -7.74 17.91 24.67
N MET A 277 -8.15 17.90 25.94
CA MET A 277 -8.87 16.75 26.52
C MET A 277 -10.23 16.53 25.87
N THR A 278 -10.98 17.61 25.63
CA THR A 278 -12.26 17.52 24.93
C THR A 278 -12.10 16.88 23.54
N SER A 279 -11.05 17.28 22.81
CA SER A 279 -10.70 16.70 21.50
C SER A 279 -10.32 15.21 21.61
N LEU A 280 -9.53 14.84 22.62
CA LEU A 280 -9.11 13.46 22.86
C LEU A 280 -10.30 12.56 23.23
N VAL A 281 -11.19 13.03 24.11
CA VAL A 281 -12.41 12.32 24.51
C VAL A 281 -13.38 12.19 23.33
N GLY A 282 -13.54 13.25 22.53
CA GLY A 282 -14.34 13.22 21.30
C GLY A 282 -13.84 12.19 20.30
N TRP A 283 -12.51 12.05 20.19
CA TRP A 283 -11.87 11.05 19.34
C TRP A 283 -12.08 9.61 19.83
N VAL A 284 -11.96 9.36 21.14
CA VAL A 284 -12.31 8.07 21.76
C VAL A 284 -13.77 7.73 21.48
N HIS A 285 -14.67 8.71 21.58
CA HIS A 285 -16.09 8.54 21.32
C HIS A 285 -16.35 8.12 19.86
N TYR A 286 -15.67 8.74 18.89
CA TYR A 286 -15.74 8.34 17.48
C TYR A 286 -15.32 6.87 17.27
N PHE A 287 -14.16 6.48 17.81
CA PHE A 287 -13.66 5.10 17.70
C PHE A 287 -14.64 4.07 18.27
N ASN A 288 -15.16 4.38 19.45
CA ASN A 288 -16.15 3.55 20.13
C ASN A 288 -17.48 3.48 19.35
N THR A 289 -17.91 4.58 18.72
CA THR A 289 -19.14 4.63 17.91
C THR A 289 -19.03 3.69 16.70
N MET A 290 -17.93 3.75 15.95
CA MET A 290 -17.75 2.84 14.81
C MET A 290 -17.59 1.38 15.25
N ALA A 291 -16.94 1.14 16.39
CA ALA A 291 -16.86 -0.21 16.98
C ALA A 291 -18.24 -0.81 17.27
N LYS A 292 -19.20 0.00 17.73
CA LYS A 292 -20.58 -0.44 17.95
C LYS A 292 -21.27 -0.90 16.67
N PHE A 293 -21.08 -0.21 15.54
CA PHE A 293 -21.62 -0.64 14.26
C PHE A 293 -21.09 -2.02 13.87
N SER A 294 -19.76 -2.20 13.92
CA SER A 294 -19.12 -3.46 13.56
C SER A 294 -19.56 -4.60 14.46
N LEU A 295 -19.59 -4.39 15.78
CA LEU A 295 -20.02 -5.39 16.77
C LEU A 295 -21.50 -5.72 16.68
N ARG A 296 -22.34 -4.79 16.24
CA ARG A 296 -23.78 -5.01 16.09
C ARG A 296 -24.07 -6.02 14.98
N HIS A 297 -23.36 -5.90 13.88
CA HIS A 297 -23.64 -6.64 12.65
C HIS A 297 -22.71 -7.85 12.48
N TRP A 298 -21.44 -7.77 12.86
CA TRP A 298 -20.53 -8.90 12.75
C TRP A 298 -20.85 -10.00 13.77
N LYS A 299 -21.21 -11.19 13.28
CA LYS A 299 -21.58 -12.37 14.06
C LYS A 299 -20.72 -13.57 13.59
N PRO A 300 -19.68 -13.98 14.34
CA PRO A 300 -18.71 -14.97 13.89
C PRO A 300 -19.29 -16.37 13.63
N ASN A 301 -20.46 -16.70 14.19
CA ASN A 301 -21.05 -18.04 14.15
C ASN A 301 -21.96 -18.30 12.94
N PHE A 302 -21.83 -17.53 11.85
CA PHE A 302 -22.72 -17.63 10.68
C PHE A 302 -22.23 -18.63 9.59
N VAL A 303 -21.20 -19.42 9.87
CA VAL A 303 -20.68 -20.42 8.92
C VAL A 303 -21.43 -21.74 9.05
N LEU A 304 -21.94 -22.21 7.91
CA LEU A 304 -22.55 -23.52 7.66
C LEU A 304 -21.53 -24.67 7.90
N ASP A 305 -21.24 -25.04 9.15
CA ASP A 305 -20.80 -26.39 9.51
C ASP A 305 -20.87 -26.61 11.03
N TYR A 306 -21.77 -27.48 11.49
CA TYR A 306 -21.95 -27.78 12.91
C TYR A 306 -20.98 -28.86 13.42
N SER A 307 -20.02 -29.31 12.61
CA SER A 307 -19.22 -30.51 12.94
C SER A 307 -17.83 -30.24 13.55
N SER A 308 -17.33 -29.00 13.57
CA SER A 308 -15.95 -28.70 14.01
C SER A 308 -15.81 -27.96 15.35
N LEU A 309 -16.86 -27.92 16.18
CA LEU A 309 -16.93 -27.10 17.40
C LEU A 309 -16.21 -27.66 18.65
N VAL A 310 -15.20 -28.52 18.50
CA VAL A 310 -14.52 -29.12 19.67
C VAL A 310 -13.05 -28.70 19.85
N ASP A 311 -12.38 -28.08 18.87
CA ASP A 311 -10.91 -27.95 18.95
C ASP A 311 -10.30 -26.55 18.69
N ALA A 312 -11.12 -25.49 18.66
CA ALA A 312 -10.58 -24.13 18.59
C ALA A 312 -10.99 -23.34 19.84
N GLY A 313 -10.06 -23.23 20.79
CA GLY A 313 -10.15 -22.39 21.98
C GLY A 313 -10.21 -20.88 21.67
N PHE A 314 -11.23 -20.44 20.95
CA PHE A 314 -11.54 -19.03 20.80
C PHE A 314 -12.16 -18.53 22.09
N ASN A 315 -11.35 -17.84 22.90
CA ASN A 315 -11.81 -16.98 23.98
C ASN A 315 -12.91 -16.04 23.44
N THR A 316 -14.15 -16.33 23.83
CA THR A 316 -15.34 -15.51 23.59
C THR A 316 -15.14 -14.14 24.23
N PHE A 317 -14.55 -13.21 23.47
CA PHE A 317 -14.57 -11.80 23.81
C PHE A 317 -15.97 -11.27 23.54
N HIS A 318 -16.74 -11.08 24.61
CA HIS A 318 -17.91 -10.19 24.60
C HIS A 318 -17.39 -8.84 25.10
N PRO A 319 -17.11 -7.87 24.21
CA PRO A 319 -16.75 -6.53 24.68
C PRO A 319 -17.95 -6.03 25.46
N ALA A 320 -17.80 -5.92 26.77
CA ALA A 320 -18.73 -5.19 27.61
C ALA A 320 -18.73 -3.75 27.07
N VAL A 321 -19.74 -3.45 26.25
CA VAL A 321 -19.95 -2.17 25.60
C VAL A 321 -19.86 -1.09 26.67
N CYS A 322 -18.86 -0.21 26.56
CA CYS A 322 -18.68 0.90 27.49
C CYS A 322 -19.98 1.70 27.56
N SER A 323 -20.39 2.01 28.79
CA SER A 323 -21.73 2.40 29.22
C SER A 323 -22.42 3.51 28.41
N ASN A 324 -23.75 3.48 28.42
CA ASN A 324 -24.65 4.44 27.80
C ASN A 324 -24.62 5.79 28.52
N GLY A 325 -24.45 6.88 27.76
CA GLY A 325 -24.53 8.25 28.26
C GLY A 325 -23.89 9.22 27.28
N GLN A 326 -24.57 10.34 26.99
CA GLN A 326 -23.96 11.47 26.29
C GLN A 326 -22.90 12.05 27.22
N PRO A 327 -21.63 12.20 26.81
CA PRO A 327 -20.66 12.94 27.60
C PRO A 327 -21.20 14.37 27.74
N ALA A 328 -21.40 14.85 28.97
CA ALA A 328 -21.99 16.16 29.25
C ALA A 328 -21.25 17.34 28.56
N ASN A 329 -19.99 17.09 28.17
CA ASN A 329 -19.02 18.10 27.77
C ASN A 329 -18.73 18.14 26.26
N LEU A 330 -19.23 17.18 25.48
CA LEU A 330 -19.10 17.19 24.02
C LEU A 330 -20.29 17.92 23.39
N THR A 331 -20.11 19.21 23.11
CA THR A 331 -21.15 20.08 22.51
C THR A 331 -20.82 20.43 21.06
N GLY A 332 -21.85 20.60 20.23
CA GLY A 332 -21.73 20.96 18.82
C GLY A 332 -22.16 19.87 17.84
N TYR A 333 -22.54 20.28 16.62
CA TYR A 333 -23.16 19.41 15.60
C TYR A 333 -22.42 18.09 15.31
N PRO A 334 -21.07 18.03 15.20
CA PRO A 334 -20.39 16.77 14.97
C PRO A 334 -20.60 15.76 16.11
N HIS A 335 -20.41 16.19 17.35
CA HIS A 335 -20.55 15.31 18.51
C HIS A 335 -22.00 14.89 18.73
N GLU A 336 -22.97 15.77 18.43
CA GLU A 336 -24.39 15.45 18.46
C GLU A 336 -24.76 14.35 17.45
N ILE A 337 -24.25 14.43 16.21
CA ILE A 337 -24.46 13.39 15.19
C ILE A 337 -23.83 12.06 15.62
N LEU A 338 -22.60 12.06 16.15
CA LEU A 338 -21.97 10.83 16.63
C LEU A 338 -22.72 10.22 17.82
N TYR A 339 -23.25 11.05 18.71
CA TYR A 339 -24.06 10.60 19.83
C TYR A 339 -25.37 9.98 19.34
N LEU A 340 -26.10 10.65 18.45
CA LEU A 340 -27.33 10.11 17.86
C LEU A 340 -27.05 8.82 17.08
N LEU A 341 -25.96 8.75 16.33
CA LEU A 341 -25.51 7.54 15.64
C LEU A 341 -25.25 6.40 16.62
N THR A 342 -24.58 6.68 17.75
CA THR A 342 -24.41 5.73 18.85
C THR A 342 -25.74 5.22 19.39
N GLU A 343 -26.69 6.12 19.63
CA GLU A 343 -28.02 5.75 20.12
C GLU A 343 -28.82 4.95 19.09
N VAL A 344 -28.70 5.26 17.81
CA VAL A 344 -29.28 4.48 16.71
C VAL A 344 -28.71 3.07 16.69
N PHE A 345 -27.40 2.89 16.78
CA PHE A 345 -26.77 1.55 16.83
C PHE A 345 -27.19 0.74 18.06
N ASN A 346 -27.38 1.42 19.20
CA ASN A 346 -27.85 0.80 20.43
C ASN A 346 -29.35 0.42 20.38
N SER A 347 -30.15 1.15 19.58
CA SER A 347 -31.62 1.01 19.56
C SER A 347 -32.09 -0.01 18.51
N VAL A 348 -31.57 0.06 17.29
CA VAL A 348 -32.00 -0.77 16.16
C VAL A 348 -31.87 -2.27 16.48
N THR A 349 -32.92 -3.07 16.23
CA THR A 349 -32.92 -4.53 16.45
C THR A 349 -33.63 -5.31 15.35
N VAL A 350 -33.41 -6.63 15.32
CA VAL A 350 -33.99 -7.55 14.34
C VAL A 350 -35.45 -7.83 14.66
N ALA A 351 -36.25 -8.16 13.64
CA ALA A 351 -37.69 -8.44 13.79
C ALA A 351 -38.01 -9.58 14.76
N SER A 352 -37.05 -10.49 14.99
CA SER A 352 -37.19 -11.62 15.91
C SER A 352 -36.93 -11.27 17.39
N ASP A 353 -36.49 -10.06 17.72
CA ASP A 353 -36.22 -9.65 19.12
C ASP A 353 -37.55 -9.40 19.86
N PRO A 354 -37.77 -9.90 21.08
CA PRO A 354 -39.02 -9.64 21.82
C PRO A 354 -39.32 -8.15 22.10
N ARG A 355 -38.30 -7.28 22.02
CA ARG A 355 -38.46 -5.82 22.16
C ARG A 355 -38.90 -5.14 20.87
N TYR A 356 -38.81 -5.86 19.74
CA TYR A 356 -39.28 -5.40 18.45
C TYR A 356 -40.81 -5.21 18.51
N ASN A 357 -41.29 -4.01 18.20
CA ASN A 357 -42.69 -3.59 18.25
C ASN A 357 -43.29 -3.24 19.63
N THR A 358 -42.48 -2.96 20.67
CA THR A 358 -43.03 -2.34 21.90
C THR A 358 -43.29 -0.84 21.69
N ALA A 359 -44.28 -0.28 22.39
CA ALA A 359 -44.57 1.16 22.31
C ALA A 359 -43.36 2.02 22.70
N GLU A 360 -42.58 1.58 23.69
CA GLU A 360 -41.33 2.22 24.10
C GLU A 360 -40.29 2.20 22.98
N TYR A 361 -40.15 1.07 22.28
CA TYR A 361 -39.22 0.92 21.16
C TYR A 361 -39.60 1.83 19.98
N ILE A 362 -40.88 1.83 19.58
CA ILE A 362 -41.39 2.68 18.50
C ILE A 362 -41.18 4.16 18.83
N HIS A 363 -41.56 4.58 20.05
CA HIS A 363 -41.38 5.96 20.50
C HIS A 363 -39.90 6.38 20.51
N ARG A 364 -38.99 5.48 20.90
CA ARG A 364 -37.55 5.73 20.87
C ARG A 364 -37.03 5.94 19.44
N LEU A 365 -37.44 5.12 18.48
CA LEU A 365 -37.05 5.29 17.07
C LEU A 365 -37.58 6.59 16.47
N GLN A 366 -38.85 6.94 16.74
CA GLN A 366 -39.46 8.20 16.31
C GLN A 366 -38.72 9.40 16.91
N THR A 367 -38.36 9.33 18.19
CA THR A 367 -37.58 10.38 18.86
C THR A 367 -36.21 10.56 18.20
N LEU A 368 -35.52 9.47 17.86
CA LEU A 368 -34.22 9.54 17.18
C LEU A 368 -34.35 10.10 15.75
N ASP A 369 -35.37 9.68 15.00
CA ASP A 369 -35.65 10.19 13.65
C ASP A 369 -35.94 11.70 13.68
N CYS A 370 -36.80 12.17 14.60
CA CYS A 370 -37.07 13.60 14.80
C CYS A 370 -35.81 14.38 15.17
N LYS A 371 -35.00 13.89 16.12
CA LYS A 371 -33.75 14.56 16.53
C LYS A 371 -32.78 14.70 15.35
N LEU A 372 -32.57 13.64 14.58
CA LEU A 372 -31.68 13.66 13.41
C LEU A 372 -32.15 14.63 12.31
N GLN A 373 -33.46 14.73 12.09
CA GLN A 373 -34.04 15.68 11.14
C GLN A 373 -33.91 17.14 11.63
N SER A 374 -34.04 17.36 12.94
CA SER A 374 -33.98 18.70 13.54
C SER A 374 -32.57 19.31 13.62
N ILE A 375 -31.52 18.52 13.36
CA ILE A 375 -30.16 19.05 13.30
C ILE A 375 -30.07 20.01 12.10
N ALA A 376 -30.05 21.30 12.40
CA ALA A 376 -29.90 22.37 11.42
C ALA A 376 -28.49 22.35 10.83
N VAL A 377 -28.29 21.55 9.81
CA VAL A 377 -27.16 21.73 8.91
C VAL A 377 -27.55 22.89 8.01
N HIS A 378 -26.96 24.08 8.23
CA HIS A 378 -27.13 25.21 7.32
C HIS A 378 -26.86 24.71 5.90
N THR A 379 -27.94 24.49 5.16
CA THR A 379 -27.90 23.91 3.84
C THR A 379 -27.23 24.96 2.97
N THR A 380 -26.05 24.63 2.47
CA THR A 380 -25.38 25.24 1.32
C THR A 380 -26.34 25.21 0.13
N THR A 381 -27.35 26.07 0.17
CA THR A 381 -28.21 26.42 -0.97
C THR A 381 -27.59 27.56 -1.78
N GLY A 382 -26.45 28.10 -1.34
CA GLY A 382 -25.53 28.87 -2.14
C GLY A 382 -24.11 28.32 -1.93
N LEU A 383 -23.35 28.18 -3.02
CA LEU A 383 -21.90 28.15 -2.97
C LEU A 383 -21.42 29.53 -2.48
N ASP A 384 -21.62 29.83 -1.20
CA ASP A 384 -21.04 31.03 -0.59
C ASP A 384 -19.55 30.75 -0.38
N ILE A 385 -18.76 31.45 -1.20
CA ILE A 385 -17.30 31.37 -1.34
C ILE A 385 -16.55 31.86 -0.06
N ASP A 386 -17.27 32.28 0.98
CA ASP A 386 -16.73 32.96 2.18
C ASP A 386 -16.71 32.12 3.47
N ASN A 387 -16.92 30.79 3.43
CA ASN A 387 -16.91 29.97 4.64
C ASN A 387 -15.63 29.12 4.77
N ASP A 388 -14.82 29.40 5.79
CA ASP A 388 -13.44 28.91 5.99
C ASP A 388 -13.21 27.37 6.02
N GLN A 389 -14.24 26.50 5.99
CA GLN A 389 -14.07 25.02 6.03
C GLN A 389 -15.18 24.20 5.33
N PRO A 390 -15.19 24.08 3.99
CA PRO A 390 -16.24 23.35 3.24
C PRO A 390 -16.21 21.82 3.43
N GLU A 391 -15.04 21.20 3.55
CA GLU A 391 -14.90 19.74 3.71
C GLU A 391 -15.50 19.22 5.03
N PHE A 392 -15.42 20.04 6.09
CA PHE A 392 -15.94 19.71 7.42
C PHE A 392 -17.49 19.66 7.43
N ASN A 393 -18.15 20.65 6.82
CA ASN A 393 -19.61 20.68 6.74
C ASN A 393 -20.16 19.50 5.93
N MET A 394 -19.43 19.11 4.88
CA MET A 394 -19.78 17.95 4.06
C MET A 394 -19.63 16.63 4.83
N ALA A 395 -18.58 16.47 5.65
CA ALA A 395 -18.42 15.30 6.50
C ALA A 395 -19.59 15.11 7.48
N VAL A 396 -19.97 16.19 8.16
CA VAL A 396 -21.09 16.23 9.10
C VAL A 396 -22.39 15.82 8.40
N GLU A 397 -22.66 16.36 7.21
CA GLU A 397 -23.87 16.04 6.45
C GLU A 397 -23.89 14.59 5.94
N LEU A 398 -22.76 14.06 5.45
CA LEU A 398 -22.67 12.66 5.03
C LEU A 398 -22.95 11.69 6.20
N TYR A 399 -22.46 11.99 7.40
CA TYR A 399 -22.80 11.19 8.59
C TYR A 399 -24.26 11.36 9.00
N ARG A 400 -24.86 12.56 8.89
CA ARG A 400 -26.28 12.76 9.17
C ARG A 400 -27.17 11.95 8.21
N LEU A 401 -26.97 12.08 6.90
CA LEU A 401 -27.74 11.39 5.87
C LEU A 401 -27.60 9.87 5.98
N SER A 402 -26.36 9.37 6.16
CA SER A 402 -26.14 7.93 6.34
C SER A 402 -26.78 7.40 7.62
N THR A 403 -26.81 8.18 8.70
CA THR A 403 -27.50 7.80 9.95
C THR A 403 -29.00 7.71 9.76
N LEU A 404 -29.62 8.70 9.09
CA LEU A 404 -31.05 8.71 8.76
C LEU A 404 -31.44 7.52 7.88
N ILE A 405 -30.70 7.29 6.80
CA ILE A 405 -30.92 6.17 5.87
C ILE A 405 -30.78 4.83 6.61
N TYR A 406 -29.71 4.67 7.39
CA TYR A 406 -29.49 3.46 8.18
C TYR A 406 -30.62 3.24 9.19
N LEU A 407 -31.02 4.25 9.96
CA LEU A 407 -32.09 4.14 10.96
C LEU A 407 -33.39 3.66 10.33
N ARG A 408 -33.81 4.28 9.23
CA ARG A 408 -35.07 3.93 8.56
C ARG A 408 -35.02 2.54 7.94
N ARG A 409 -33.94 2.18 7.25
CA ARG A 409 -33.74 0.83 6.70
C ARG A 409 -33.73 -0.24 7.80
N ALA A 410 -33.07 0.05 8.90
CA ALA A 410 -32.90 -0.90 9.99
C ALA A 410 -34.11 -0.95 10.95
N SER A 411 -35.06 -0.02 10.84
CA SER A 411 -36.34 -0.05 11.55
C SER A 411 -37.35 -1.08 10.99
N ALA A 412 -37.02 -1.73 9.87
CA ALA A 412 -37.79 -2.82 9.26
C ALA A 412 -39.30 -2.52 9.09
N GLY A 413 -39.61 -1.28 8.68
CA GLY A 413 -40.97 -0.84 8.34
C GLY A 413 -41.72 -0.12 9.47
N ILE A 414 -41.10 0.09 10.64
CA ILE A 414 -41.67 0.94 11.71
C ILE A 414 -41.60 2.42 11.33
N LEU A 415 -40.51 2.85 10.69
CA LEU A 415 -40.37 4.19 10.12
C LEU A 415 -40.58 4.11 8.60
N ASP A 416 -41.51 4.91 8.09
CA ASP A 416 -41.86 4.89 6.68
C ASP A 416 -40.73 5.41 5.78
N LEU A 417 -40.51 4.71 4.66
CA LEU A 417 -39.64 5.14 3.57
C LEU A 417 -40.40 6.13 2.66
N ASN A 418 -40.72 7.29 3.21
CA ASN A 418 -41.47 8.35 2.51
C ASN A 418 -40.60 9.15 1.52
N THR A 419 -41.16 10.19 0.91
CA THR A 419 -40.47 11.07 -0.06
C THR A 419 -39.14 11.62 0.48
N ASN A 420 -39.10 12.03 1.76
CA ASN A 420 -37.87 12.53 2.38
C ASN A 420 -36.74 11.50 2.34
N PHE A 421 -37.04 10.20 2.42
CA PHE A 421 -36.00 9.15 2.32
C PHE A 421 -35.36 9.14 0.93
N VAL A 422 -36.17 9.27 -0.14
CA VAL A 422 -35.66 9.33 -1.52
C VAL A 422 -34.82 10.59 -1.70
N ASP A 423 -35.31 11.73 -1.22
CA ASP A 423 -34.59 13.01 -1.28
C ASP A 423 -33.23 12.94 -0.59
N TRP A 424 -33.15 12.29 0.59
CA TRP A 424 -31.88 12.10 1.30
C TRP A 424 -30.89 11.21 0.55
N VAL A 425 -31.39 10.16 -0.11
CA VAL A 425 -30.54 9.29 -0.95
C VAL A 425 -30.02 10.09 -2.15
N ASP A 426 -30.89 10.83 -2.84
CA ASP A 426 -30.48 11.66 -3.98
C ASP A 426 -29.48 12.74 -3.56
N GLN A 427 -29.73 13.44 -2.45
CA GLN A 427 -28.81 14.41 -1.87
C GLN A 427 -27.45 13.78 -1.56
N ALA A 428 -27.42 12.56 -1.00
CA ALA A 428 -26.18 11.86 -0.72
C ALA A 428 -25.37 11.58 -2.00
N PHE A 429 -26.00 11.08 -3.07
CA PHE A 429 -25.30 10.81 -4.34
C PHE A 429 -24.84 12.09 -5.05
N VAL A 430 -25.56 13.20 -4.92
CA VAL A 430 -25.08 14.52 -5.37
C VAL A 430 -23.81 14.90 -4.61
N LEU A 431 -23.77 14.76 -3.28
CA LEU A 431 -22.57 15.05 -2.49
C LEU A 431 -21.40 14.13 -2.86
N LEU A 432 -21.64 12.82 -3.01
CA LEU A 432 -20.60 11.85 -3.39
C LEU A 432 -20.00 12.14 -4.78
N ALA A 433 -20.80 12.59 -5.75
CA ALA A 433 -20.31 12.94 -7.08
C ALA A 433 -19.33 14.12 -7.07
N HIS A 434 -19.54 15.09 -6.17
CA HIS A 434 -18.70 16.29 -6.05
C HIS A 434 -17.48 16.11 -5.13
N LEU A 435 -17.45 15.05 -4.31
CA LEU A 435 -16.32 14.76 -3.43
C LEU A 435 -15.10 14.34 -4.26
N PRO A 436 -13.91 14.97 -4.11
CA PRO A 436 -12.70 14.53 -4.80
C PRO A 436 -12.24 13.16 -4.31
N THR A 437 -12.29 12.94 -2.99
CA THR A 437 -11.97 11.70 -2.29
C THR A 437 -12.92 11.52 -1.11
N CYS A 438 -13.11 10.28 -0.65
CA CYS A 438 -13.99 9.99 0.48
C CYS A 438 -13.34 9.04 1.48
N GLN A 439 -13.05 9.60 2.65
CA GLN A 439 -12.32 8.91 3.71
C GLN A 439 -13.25 8.22 4.71
N TRP A 440 -14.55 8.52 4.68
CA TRP A 440 -15.50 8.06 5.69
C TRP A 440 -16.18 6.76 5.28
N THR A 441 -15.65 5.65 5.78
CA THR A 441 -16.09 4.31 5.34
C THR A 441 -17.51 3.93 5.75
N PHE A 442 -18.00 4.44 6.88
CA PHE A 442 -19.39 4.19 7.30
C PHE A 442 -20.39 4.84 6.33
N PRO A 443 -20.36 6.17 6.07
CA PRO A 443 -21.23 6.77 5.07
C PRO A 443 -21.12 6.12 3.69
N LEU A 444 -19.88 5.87 3.22
CA LEU A 444 -19.63 5.24 1.93
C LEU A 444 -20.29 3.86 1.81
N PHE A 445 -20.23 3.05 2.87
CA PHE A 445 -20.88 1.73 2.89
C PHE A 445 -22.41 1.83 2.91
N ILE A 446 -22.99 2.73 3.71
CA ILE A 446 -24.45 2.91 3.78
C ILE A 446 -24.99 3.41 2.44
N PHE A 447 -24.37 4.42 1.82
CA PHE A 447 -24.77 4.87 0.49
C PHE A 447 -24.54 3.79 -0.58
N GLY A 448 -23.48 2.99 -0.42
CA GLY A 448 -23.26 1.77 -1.21
C GLY A 448 -24.44 0.82 -1.19
N CYS A 449 -25.07 0.63 -0.04
CA CYS A 449 -26.27 -0.19 0.10
C CYS A 449 -27.50 0.39 -0.63
N GLU A 450 -27.50 1.68 -0.96
CA GLU A 450 -28.60 2.38 -1.65
C GLU A 450 -28.35 2.58 -3.17
N ALA A 451 -27.20 2.15 -3.69
CA ALA A 451 -26.87 2.20 -5.11
C ALA A 451 -27.58 1.09 -5.89
N ARG A 452 -28.88 1.30 -6.13
CA ARG A 452 -29.78 0.32 -6.77
C ARG A 452 -29.75 0.33 -8.30
N ASP A 453 -29.25 1.40 -8.91
CA ASP A 453 -29.12 1.56 -10.35
C ASP A 453 -27.64 1.73 -10.76
N ASP A 454 -27.38 1.49 -12.05
CA ASP A 454 -26.02 1.53 -12.60
C ASP A 454 -25.37 2.91 -12.50
N ALA A 455 -26.14 4.01 -12.57
CA ALA A 455 -25.58 5.35 -12.47
C ALA A 455 -25.04 5.63 -11.06
N ARG A 456 -25.81 5.29 -10.02
CA ARG A 456 -25.37 5.40 -8.62
C ARG A 456 -24.20 4.47 -8.30
N ARG A 457 -24.20 3.24 -8.84
CA ARG A 457 -23.08 2.29 -8.70
C ARG A 457 -21.79 2.84 -9.32
N LEU A 458 -21.88 3.48 -10.48
CA LEU A 458 -20.73 4.12 -11.15
C LEU A 458 -20.17 5.28 -10.33
N ILE A 459 -21.01 6.16 -9.75
CA ILE A 459 -20.55 7.26 -8.88
C ILE A 459 -19.70 6.72 -7.71
N LEU A 460 -20.16 5.65 -7.05
CA LEU A 460 -19.43 5.06 -5.94
C LEU A 460 -18.13 4.38 -6.36
N LEU A 461 -18.15 3.61 -7.45
CA LEU A 461 -16.94 2.94 -7.94
C LEU A 461 -15.89 3.97 -8.39
N ASP A 462 -16.33 5.03 -9.05
CA ASP A 462 -15.49 6.18 -9.43
C ASP A 462 -14.90 6.86 -8.20
N LEU A 463 -15.71 7.18 -7.18
CA LEU A 463 -15.22 7.81 -5.94
C LEU A 463 -14.25 6.90 -5.18
N ILE A 464 -14.53 5.59 -5.10
CA ILE A 464 -13.62 4.61 -4.48
C ILE A 464 -12.30 4.54 -5.26
N GLN A 465 -12.37 4.56 -6.60
CA GLN A 465 -11.20 4.52 -7.47
C GLN A 465 -10.37 5.79 -7.32
N ARG A 466 -10.99 6.98 -7.41
CA ARG A 466 -10.32 8.27 -7.16
C ARG A 466 -9.69 8.34 -5.78
N THR A 467 -10.37 7.83 -4.76
CA THR A 467 -9.82 7.78 -3.40
C THR A 467 -8.65 6.80 -3.29
N ALA A 468 -8.67 5.69 -4.03
CA ALA A 468 -7.55 4.76 -4.09
C ALA A 468 -6.35 5.32 -4.87
N ASP A 469 -6.60 6.01 -5.99
CA ASP A 469 -5.59 6.61 -6.87
C ASP A 469 -4.91 7.83 -6.24
N ASP A 470 -5.63 8.56 -5.38
CA ASP A 470 -5.13 9.72 -4.67
C ASP A 470 -3.94 9.40 -3.73
N GLY A 471 -3.80 8.14 -3.30
CA GLY A 471 -2.65 7.67 -2.52
C GLY A 471 -2.57 8.22 -1.09
N ARG A 472 -3.40 9.21 -0.72
CA ARG A 472 -3.55 9.72 0.66
C ARG A 472 -4.31 8.76 1.57
N TYR A 473 -4.82 7.65 1.05
CA TYR A 473 -5.67 6.71 1.79
C TYR A 473 -5.16 5.28 1.61
N ARG A 474 -5.15 4.48 2.69
CA ARG A 474 -4.94 3.01 2.58
C ARG A 474 -6.12 2.38 1.82
N SER A 475 -5.89 1.18 1.28
CA SER A 475 -6.82 0.47 0.40
C SER A 475 -8.26 0.43 0.92
N LEU A 476 -9.20 1.01 0.15
CA LEU A 476 -10.65 0.85 0.34
C LEU A 476 -11.17 -0.52 -0.14
N ALA A 477 -10.29 -1.44 -0.54
CA ALA A 477 -10.68 -2.76 -1.04
C ALA A 477 -11.59 -3.55 -0.08
N PRO A 478 -11.40 -3.54 1.26
CA PRO A 478 -12.32 -4.22 2.17
C PRO A 478 -13.75 -3.67 2.09
N ILE A 479 -13.90 -2.35 2.02
CA ILE A 479 -15.22 -1.70 1.92
C ILE A 479 -15.82 -1.91 0.53
N LYS A 480 -15.03 -1.76 -0.53
CA LYS A 480 -15.47 -2.06 -1.91
C LYS A 480 -16.03 -3.48 -2.01
N ARG A 481 -15.35 -4.46 -1.42
CA ARG A 481 -15.80 -5.85 -1.39
C ARG A 481 -17.12 -6.01 -0.63
N LEU A 482 -17.30 -5.34 0.51
CA LEU A 482 -18.57 -5.37 1.25
C LEU A 482 -19.74 -4.79 0.42
N ILE A 483 -19.50 -3.69 -0.29
CA ILE A 483 -20.49 -3.05 -1.17
C ILE A 483 -20.84 -3.96 -2.36
N GLU A 484 -19.84 -4.56 -3.01
CA GLU A 484 -20.05 -5.49 -4.12
C GLU A 484 -20.86 -6.72 -3.68
N ILE A 485 -20.58 -7.28 -2.49
CA ILE A 485 -21.36 -8.39 -1.94
C ILE A 485 -22.80 -7.96 -1.65
N MET A 486 -23.01 -6.73 -1.14
CA MET A 486 -24.35 -6.17 -0.93
C MET A 486 -25.13 -6.08 -2.25
N TRP A 487 -24.53 -5.56 -3.32
CA TRP A 487 -25.18 -5.50 -4.63
C TRP A 487 -25.54 -6.88 -5.14
N VAL A 488 -24.62 -7.84 -5.04
CA VAL A 488 -24.90 -9.23 -5.41
C VAL A 488 -26.09 -9.79 -4.64
N GLN A 489 -26.23 -9.52 -3.33
CA GLN A 489 -27.42 -9.98 -2.59
C GLN A 489 -28.70 -9.27 -3.06
N GLN A 490 -28.64 -7.96 -3.31
CA GLN A 490 -29.80 -7.18 -3.74
C GLN A 490 -30.31 -7.53 -5.13
N ASP A 491 -29.43 -7.93 -6.06
CA ASP A 491 -29.81 -8.29 -7.42
C ASP A 491 -30.36 -9.73 -7.53
N LEU A 492 -30.28 -10.52 -6.45
CA LEU A 492 -30.89 -11.85 -6.38
C LEU A 492 -32.35 -11.72 -5.94
N LEU A 493 -33.25 -12.44 -6.63
CA LEU A 493 -34.72 -12.25 -6.53
C LEU A 493 -35.39 -12.86 -5.28
N ASP A 494 -34.70 -13.71 -4.53
CA ASP A 494 -35.22 -14.41 -3.33
C ASP A 494 -34.47 -13.92 -2.07
N ASP A 495 -34.67 -12.66 -1.67
CA ASP A 495 -34.04 -12.11 -0.45
C ASP A 495 -35.07 -11.86 0.66
N ASP A 496 -35.41 -12.92 1.40
CA ASP A 496 -36.29 -12.89 2.59
C ASP A 496 -35.60 -12.29 3.83
N LEU A 497 -34.35 -11.80 3.73
CA LEU A 497 -33.61 -11.27 4.88
C LEU A 497 -33.97 -9.80 5.15
N ASP A 498 -34.36 -9.52 6.39
CA ASP A 498 -34.45 -8.15 6.88
C ASP A 498 -33.09 -7.43 6.78
N TYR A 499 -33.11 -6.09 6.69
CA TYR A 499 -31.92 -5.29 6.42
C TYR A 499 -30.80 -5.51 7.47
N VAL A 500 -31.14 -5.65 8.74
CA VAL A 500 -30.16 -5.89 9.83
C VAL A 500 -29.55 -7.28 9.72
N CYS A 501 -30.36 -8.29 9.42
CA CYS A 501 -29.88 -9.65 9.15
C CYS A 501 -28.96 -9.67 7.93
N LYS A 502 -29.33 -9.00 6.84
CA LYS A 502 -28.54 -8.89 5.61
C LYS A 502 -27.16 -8.29 5.85
N LEU A 503 -27.11 -7.15 6.56
CA LEU A 503 -25.84 -6.57 7.00
C LEU A 503 -25.03 -7.56 7.82
N GLY A 504 -25.67 -8.29 8.74
CA GLY A 504 -24.99 -9.28 9.55
C GLY A 504 -24.35 -10.42 8.74
N VAL A 505 -25.07 -10.94 7.74
CA VAL A 505 -24.53 -11.99 6.84
C VAL A 505 -23.35 -11.46 6.03
N ILE A 506 -23.47 -10.26 5.44
CA ILE A 506 -22.44 -9.67 4.58
C ILE A 506 -21.17 -9.36 5.35
N LEU A 507 -21.29 -8.79 6.55
CA LEU A 507 -20.13 -8.45 7.38
C LEU A 507 -19.44 -9.71 7.92
N SER A 508 -20.19 -10.77 8.22
CA SER A 508 -19.64 -12.01 8.82
C SER A 508 -19.06 -12.98 7.78
N SER A 509 -19.59 -12.99 6.56
CA SER A 509 -19.13 -13.86 5.47
C SER A 509 -17.87 -13.36 4.77
N SER A 510 -17.67 -12.05 4.74
CA SER A 510 -16.57 -11.40 4.03
C SER A 510 -15.26 -11.37 4.82
N GLN A 511 -15.32 -11.42 6.17
CA GLN A 511 -14.16 -11.26 7.05
C GLN A 511 -14.20 -12.21 8.26
N LYS A 512 -13.08 -12.90 8.52
CA LYS A 512 -12.88 -13.75 9.70
C LYS A 512 -12.70 -12.96 11.02
N SER A 513 -12.55 -11.64 10.94
CA SER A 513 -12.41 -10.72 12.07
C SER A 513 -13.37 -9.54 11.92
N VAL A 514 -13.58 -8.80 13.01
CA VAL A 514 -14.55 -7.69 13.05
C VAL A 514 -14.11 -6.58 12.10
N PRO A 515 -14.92 -6.23 11.07
CA PRO A 515 -14.59 -5.16 10.14
C PRO A 515 -14.45 -3.83 10.87
N ALA A 516 -13.36 -3.10 10.63
CA ALA A 516 -13.22 -1.76 11.19
C ALA A 516 -13.82 -0.74 10.22
N PHE A 517 -14.88 -0.02 10.60
CA PHE A 517 -15.37 1.14 9.82
C PHE A 517 -14.62 2.42 10.22
N LEU A 518 -13.33 2.26 10.49
CA LEU A 518 -12.43 3.25 11.09
C LEU A 518 -11.33 3.67 10.14
N TYR A 519 -11.46 3.50 8.83
CA TYR A 519 -10.35 3.85 7.94
C TYR A 519 -10.31 5.34 7.68
N THR A 520 -9.14 5.96 7.84
CA THR A 520 -8.31 6.62 6.82
C THR A 520 -7.18 7.40 7.51
N ILE A 521 -5.92 7.23 7.11
CA ILE A 521 -5.23 7.92 6.01
C ILE A 521 -3.93 7.12 5.73
N SER A 522 -3.34 7.23 4.55
CA SER A 522 -1.89 7.08 4.36
C SER A 522 -1.39 8.43 3.87
N THR A 523 -0.70 9.24 4.65
CA THR A 523 0.01 10.39 4.06
C THR A 523 1.25 9.87 3.34
N SER A 524 1.04 9.23 2.19
CA SER A 524 1.90 9.59 1.09
C SER A 524 1.51 11.02 0.76
N LEU A 525 2.32 11.96 1.25
CA LEU A 525 2.26 13.33 0.79
C LEU A 525 2.76 13.26 -0.65
N THR A 526 1.91 12.86 -1.59
CA THR A 526 2.15 13.00 -3.02
C THR A 526 2.17 14.49 -3.43
N PHE A 527 2.27 15.42 -2.47
CA PHE A 527 2.46 16.85 -2.69
C PHE A 527 3.61 17.49 -1.89
N LEU A 528 4.36 16.71 -1.11
CA LEU A 528 5.64 17.15 -0.50
C LEU A 528 6.70 16.02 -0.49
N LEU A 529 6.33 14.78 -0.81
CA LEU A 529 7.21 13.83 -1.50
C LEU A 529 7.52 14.36 -2.91
N ILE A 530 6.62 15.10 -3.55
CA ILE A 530 6.94 15.84 -4.79
C ILE A 530 7.82 17.08 -4.53
N LEU A 531 8.32 17.34 -3.31
CA LEU A 531 9.35 18.37 -3.11
C LEU A 531 10.57 17.91 -2.31
N ASN A 532 10.50 16.79 -1.58
CA ASN A 532 11.66 16.18 -0.91
C ASN A 532 12.06 14.77 -1.45
N GLN A 533 11.24 14.10 -2.28
CA GLN A 533 11.78 13.14 -3.28
C GLN A 533 12.26 13.88 -4.52
N LEU A 534 11.98 15.19 -4.66
CA LEU A 534 12.74 16.08 -5.54
C LEU A 534 14.13 16.45 -4.97
N LEU A 535 14.80 15.50 -4.33
CA LEU A 535 16.26 15.38 -4.39
C LEU A 535 16.68 13.90 -4.35
N ASN A 536 15.97 12.99 -5.04
CA ASN A 536 16.67 11.88 -5.67
C ASN A 536 16.02 11.52 -7.01
N MET A 537 16.53 12.20 -8.03
CA MET A 537 16.36 11.90 -9.45
C MET A 537 16.78 10.44 -9.71
N PRO A 538 15.93 9.57 -10.33
CA PRO A 538 16.32 8.21 -10.63
C PRO A 538 17.62 8.20 -11.44
N SER A 539 18.61 7.48 -10.93
CA SER A 539 19.97 7.52 -11.47
C SER A 539 20.28 6.27 -12.28
N TYR A 540 20.69 6.47 -13.54
CA TYR A 540 20.99 5.40 -14.49
C TYR A 540 22.45 5.46 -14.89
N LEU A 541 23.21 4.43 -14.53
CA LEU A 541 24.55 4.23 -15.06
C LEU A 541 24.50 3.28 -16.25
N ILE A 542 24.88 3.76 -17.43
CA ILE A 542 24.83 2.99 -18.68
C ILE A 542 26.25 2.86 -19.23
N THR A 543 26.69 1.64 -19.53
CA THR A 543 28.01 1.41 -20.14
C THR A 543 27.92 1.29 -21.66
N GLY A 544 28.91 1.83 -22.38
CA GLY A 544 28.98 1.74 -23.84
C GLY A 544 28.04 2.72 -24.56
N THR A 545 28.01 3.99 -24.16
CA THR A 545 27.00 4.97 -24.60
C THR A 545 27.33 5.76 -25.87
N SER A 546 28.47 5.50 -26.51
CA SER A 546 28.89 6.25 -27.72
C SER A 546 28.03 5.99 -28.96
N ARG A 547 27.37 4.82 -29.05
CA ARG A 547 26.58 4.40 -30.23
C ARG A 547 25.58 3.28 -29.89
N GLY A 548 24.76 2.92 -30.87
CA GLY A 548 23.85 1.77 -30.80
C GLY A 548 22.89 1.84 -29.63
N LEU A 549 22.63 0.69 -28.99
CA LEU A 549 21.73 0.58 -27.85
C LEU A 549 22.11 1.48 -26.68
N GLY A 550 23.39 1.60 -26.34
CA GLY A 550 23.84 2.42 -25.21
C GLY A 550 23.50 3.91 -25.40
N PHE A 551 23.69 4.43 -26.62
CA PHE A 551 23.29 5.81 -26.95
C PHE A 551 21.77 5.97 -26.93
N GLU A 552 21.03 4.95 -27.38
CA GLU A 552 19.57 4.97 -27.36
C GLU A 552 18.99 4.88 -25.93
N PHE A 553 19.61 4.12 -25.03
CA PHE A 553 19.27 4.15 -23.60
C PHE A 553 19.46 5.57 -23.04
N VAL A 554 20.59 6.22 -23.34
CA VAL A 554 20.81 7.61 -22.95
C VAL A 554 19.70 8.49 -23.52
N ARG A 555 19.35 8.33 -24.80
CA ARG A 555 18.30 9.11 -25.46
C ARG A 555 16.93 8.96 -24.82
N GLN A 556 16.48 7.74 -24.52
CA GLN A 556 15.15 7.54 -23.96
C GLN A 556 15.10 7.89 -22.47
N LEU A 557 16.13 7.53 -21.70
CA LEU A 557 16.14 7.79 -20.26
C LEU A 557 16.33 9.27 -19.94
N SER A 558 17.14 9.99 -20.71
CA SER A 558 17.33 11.44 -20.50
C SER A 558 16.17 12.29 -21.00
N ALA A 559 15.20 11.70 -21.72
CA ALA A 559 14.01 12.42 -22.15
C ALA A 559 13.14 12.88 -20.97
N ASP A 560 13.22 12.20 -19.82
CA ASP A 560 12.70 12.70 -18.56
C ASP A 560 13.80 13.52 -17.86
N PRO A 561 13.62 14.85 -17.68
CA PRO A 561 14.61 15.71 -17.05
C PRO A 561 14.83 15.38 -15.56
N ASN A 562 13.94 14.62 -14.93
CA ASN A 562 14.10 14.16 -13.55
C ASN A 562 15.03 12.95 -13.42
N ASN A 563 15.50 12.36 -14.52
CA ASN A 563 16.46 11.26 -14.46
C ASN A 563 17.89 11.80 -14.52
N THR A 564 18.78 11.29 -13.68
CA THR A 564 20.22 11.51 -13.83
C THR A 564 20.79 10.38 -14.67
N VAL A 565 21.29 10.69 -15.87
CA VAL A 565 21.79 9.68 -16.80
C VAL A 565 23.31 9.78 -16.92
N ILE A 566 24.00 8.79 -16.38
CA ILE A 566 25.46 8.67 -16.41
C ILE A 566 25.85 7.70 -17.52
N GLY A 567 26.49 8.22 -18.57
CA GLY A 567 26.99 7.43 -19.70
C GLY A 567 28.49 7.19 -19.62
N PHE A 568 28.91 5.94 -19.77
CA PHE A 568 30.32 5.55 -19.84
C PHE A 568 30.74 5.24 -21.27
N ALA A 569 31.69 6.02 -21.80
CA ALA A 569 32.14 5.93 -23.19
C ALA A 569 33.66 6.11 -23.31
N ARG A 570 34.28 5.49 -24.32
CA ARG A 570 35.73 5.59 -24.56
C ARG A 570 36.16 6.96 -25.07
N ASN A 571 35.36 7.58 -25.94
CA ASN A 571 35.59 8.92 -26.47
C ASN A 571 34.50 9.86 -25.94
N LYS A 572 34.79 10.55 -24.84
CA LYS A 572 33.86 11.47 -24.19
C LYS A 572 33.48 12.62 -25.12
N GLN A 573 34.47 13.29 -25.71
CA GLN A 573 34.25 14.45 -26.58
C GLN A 573 33.32 14.14 -27.75
N ALA A 574 33.62 13.09 -28.53
CA ALA A 574 32.77 12.73 -29.68
C ALA A 574 31.35 12.30 -29.25
N THR A 575 31.22 11.71 -28.06
CA THR A 575 29.91 11.34 -27.50
C THR A 575 29.12 12.58 -27.10
N GLU A 576 29.75 13.56 -26.44
CA GLU A 576 29.13 14.83 -26.04
C GLU A 576 28.76 15.69 -27.27
N GLU A 577 29.62 15.77 -28.28
CA GLU A 577 29.31 16.46 -29.55
C GLU A 577 28.09 15.84 -30.25
N LYS A 578 27.95 14.51 -30.19
CA LYS A 578 26.78 13.81 -30.73
C LYS A 578 25.53 14.04 -29.88
N ILE A 579 25.66 14.03 -28.55
CA ILE A 579 24.57 14.38 -27.62
C ILE A 579 24.07 15.79 -27.93
N GLU A 580 24.95 16.78 -28.05
CA GLU A 580 24.55 18.16 -28.34
C GLU A 580 23.87 18.29 -29.71
N ARG A 581 24.36 17.56 -30.72
CA ARG A 581 23.78 17.58 -32.07
C ARG A 581 22.39 16.93 -32.14
N GLU A 582 22.19 15.80 -31.47
CA GLU A 582 20.98 14.97 -31.62
C GLU A 582 19.97 15.13 -30.47
N MET A 583 20.41 15.64 -29.32
CA MET A 583 19.64 15.78 -28.08
C MET A 583 19.97 17.10 -27.36
N PRO A 584 19.87 18.26 -28.05
CA PRO A 584 20.30 19.55 -27.51
C PRO A 584 19.55 19.92 -26.23
N GLY A 585 20.26 20.55 -25.28
CA GLY A 585 19.67 21.10 -24.05
C GLY A 585 19.36 20.10 -22.94
N ARG A 586 19.81 18.84 -23.05
CA ARG A 586 19.63 17.83 -21.99
C ARG A 586 20.74 17.91 -20.94
N SER A 587 20.55 18.77 -19.93
CA SER A 587 21.51 18.99 -18.83
C SER A 587 21.64 17.84 -17.83
N ASN A 588 20.75 16.84 -17.91
CA ASN A 588 20.68 15.68 -17.02
C ASN A 588 21.51 14.48 -17.52
N ILE A 589 22.33 14.68 -18.55
CA ILE A 589 23.26 13.68 -19.08
C ILE A 589 24.68 14.00 -18.62
N HIS A 590 25.36 13.00 -18.05
CA HIS A 590 26.74 13.10 -17.61
C HIS A 590 27.59 12.04 -18.32
N THR A 591 28.62 12.46 -19.06
CA THR A 591 29.50 11.53 -19.76
C THR A 591 30.82 11.35 -19.00
N ILE A 592 31.14 10.10 -18.68
CA ILE A 592 32.41 9.71 -18.06
C ILE A 592 33.23 8.92 -19.08
N GLN A 593 34.51 9.28 -19.18
CA GLN A 593 35.44 8.60 -20.07
C GLN A 593 36.04 7.36 -19.40
N GLY A 594 36.12 6.25 -20.15
CA GLY A 594 36.95 5.11 -19.77
C GLY A 594 36.66 3.84 -20.55
N GLU A 595 37.33 2.77 -20.14
CA GLU A 595 37.28 1.44 -20.75
C GLU A 595 36.78 0.41 -19.74
N ILE A 596 35.87 -0.47 -20.14
CA ILE A 596 35.21 -1.41 -19.21
C ILE A 596 36.15 -2.56 -18.80
N GLU A 597 37.11 -2.88 -19.66
CA GLU A 597 38.17 -3.86 -19.46
C GLU A 597 39.29 -3.40 -18.51
N ASN A 598 39.31 -2.11 -18.14
CA ASN A 598 40.31 -1.52 -17.27
C ASN A 598 39.71 -1.26 -15.88
N TYR A 599 40.21 -1.97 -14.86
CA TYR A 599 39.69 -1.88 -13.49
C TYR A 599 39.70 -0.45 -12.92
N GLU A 600 40.80 0.30 -13.10
CA GLU A 600 40.91 1.68 -12.59
C GLU A 600 39.93 2.61 -13.31
N SER A 601 39.65 2.38 -14.60
CA SER A 601 38.62 3.12 -15.33
C SER A 601 37.22 2.86 -14.75
N VAL A 602 36.90 1.60 -14.42
CA VAL A 602 35.61 1.25 -13.78
C VAL A 602 35.53 1.80 -12.36
N LYS A 603 36.64 1.80 -11.62
CA LYS A 603 36.70 2.42 -10.29
C LYS A 603 36.45 3.92 -10.38
N ASN A 604 37.12 4.61 -11.30
CA ASN A 604 36.91 6.04 -11.54
C ASN A 604 35.46 6.32 -11.98
N LEU A 605 34.86 5.45 -12.79
CA LEU A 605 33.45 5.54 -13.16
C LEU A 605 32.53 5.56 -11.93
N ILE A 606 32.74 4.65 -10.98
CA ILE A 606 31.94 4.59 -9.76
C ILE A 606 32.21 5.79 -8.85
N ASP A 607 33.48 6.20 -8.70
CA ASP A 607 33.87 7.36 -7.90
C ASP A 607 33.21 8.66 -8.44
N GLU A 608 33.21 8.86 -9.76
CA GLU A 608 32.55 10.00 -10.41
C GLU A 608 31.02 9.89 -10.36
N THR A 609 30.46 8.69 -10.55
CA THR A 609 29.02 8.46 -10.40
C THR A 609 28.55 8.86 -9.01
N ALA A 610 29.29 8.48 -7.96
CA ALA A 610 28.98 8.85 -6.58
C ALA A 610 28.95 10.37 -6.37
N LYS A 611 29.88 11.11 -7.00
CA LYS A 611 29.91 12.58 -6.94
C LYS A 611 28.69 13.21 -7.62
N ILE A 612 28.30 12.67 -8.78
CA ILE A 612 27.17 13.16 -9.57
C ILE A 612 25.84 12.90 -8.83
N THR A 613 25.69 11.72 -8.24
CA THR A 613 24.41 11.27 -7.66
C THR A 613 24.29 11.49 -6.16
N GLY A 614 25.32 12.03 -5.50
CA GLY A 614 25.34 12.19 -4.04
C GLY A 614 25.49 10.88 -3.27
N GLY A 615 26.05 9.84 -3.90
CA GLY A 615 26.38 8.57 -3.25
C GLY A 615 25.34 7.45 -3.38
N SER A 616 24.28 7.64 -4.16
CA SER A 616 23.27 6.60 -4.43
C SER A 616 23.15 6.28 -5.92
N LEU A 617 22.83 5.03 -6.28
CA LEU A 617 22.61 4.64 -7.67
C LEU A 617 21.39 3.71 -7.78
N ASP A 618 20.48 3.95 -8.71
CA ASP A 618 19.23 3.18 -8.83
C ASP A 618 19.34 2.03 -9.85
N TYR A 619 19.89 2.34 -11.02
CA TYR A 619 19.94 1.43 -12.15
C TYR A 619 21.36 1.34 -12.72
N ILE A 620 21.83 0.13 -12.98
CA ILE A 620 22.96 -0.13 -13.87
C ILE A 620 22.45 -0.87 -15.09
N ILE A 621 22.71 -0.31 -16.27
CA ILE A 621 22.51 -0.96 -17.56
C ILE A 621 23.91 -1.32 -18.11
N ALA A 622 24.35 -2.53 -17.80
CA ALA A 622 25.61 -3.11 -18.28
C ALA A 622 25.46 -3.50 -19.77
N ASN A 623 25.66 -2.51 -20.63
CA ASN A 623 25.49 -2.61 -22.08
C ASN A 623 26.81 -2.73 -22.86
N ALA A 624 27.93 -2.22 -22.32
CA ALA A 624 29.22 -2.26 -23.01
C ALA A 624 29.57 -3.71 -23.41
N ALA A 625 29.83 -3.89 -24.70
CA ALA A 625 30.22 -5.16 -25.26
C ALA A 625 30.96 -4.98 -26.58
N ILE A 626 31.75 -5.98 -26.94
CA ILE A 626 32.28 -6.17 -28.29
C ILE A 626 31.69 -7.43 -28.91
N GLN A 627 31.56 -7.38 -30.23
CA GLN A 627 31.39 -8.54 -31.09
C GLN A 627 32.22 -8.24 -32.34
N SER A 628 33.31 -8.98 -32.51
CA SER A 628 34.23 -8.81 -33.62
C SER A 628 33.57 -9.18 -34.95
N GLU A 629 33.91 -8.46 -36.02
CA GLU A 629 33.46 -8.79 -37.38
C GLU A 629 34.12 -10.07 -37.87
N TRP A 630 35.35 -10.35 -37.42
CA TRP A 630 36.08 -11.55 -37.81
C TRP A 630 35.42 -12.83 -37.28
N SER A 631 34.95 -12.84 -36.03
CA SER A 631 34.30 -14.00 -35.42
C SER A 631 32.77 -13.97 -35.48
N GLY A 632 32.16 -12.82 -35.79
CA GLY A 632 30.72 -12.59 -35.67
C GLY A 632 29.84 -13.40 -36.63
N TYR A 633 30.33 -13.72 -37.83
CA TYR A 633 29.56 -14.42 -38.88
C TYR A 633 30.19 -15.74 -39.34
N ASN A 634 31.30 -16.13 -38.72
CA ASN A 634 32.03 -17.34 -39.08
C ASN A 634 31.73 -18.47 -38.10
N PRO A 635 31.52 -19.71 -38.58
CA PRO A 635 31.28 -20.85 -37.71
C PRO A 635 32.53 -21.15 -36.87
N ILE A 636 32.34 -21.63 -35.63
CA ILE A 636 33.45 -21.89 -34.70
C ILE A 636 34.58 -22.76 -35.28
N GLY A 637 34.23 -23.76 -36.10
CA GLY A 637 35.22 -24.64 -36.74
C GLY A 637 36.12 -23.91 -37.75
N ALA A 638 35.59 -22.90 -38.46
CA ALA A 638 36.36 -22.11 -39.41
C ALA A 638 37.35 -21.17 -38.70
N LEU A 639 36.99 -20.67 -37.51
CA LEU A 639 37.87 -19.82 -36.71
C LEU A 639 39.13 -20.55 -36.24
N GLY A 640 39.08 -21.88 -36.12
CA GLY A 640 40.24 -22.71 -35.76
C GLY A 640 41.37 -22.71 -36.80
N SER A 641 41.15 -22.13 -37.99
CA SER A 641 42.20 -21.91 -38.99
C SER A 641 43.27 -20.90 -38.55
N ASP A 642 42.93 -20.02 -37.59
CA ASP A 642 43.84 -19.05 -36.97
C ASP A 642 43.72 -19.16 -35.43
N PRO A 643 44.39 -20.16 -34.81
CA PRO A 643 44.20 -20.47 -33.39
C PRO A 643 44.68 -19.35 -32.46
N GLU A 644 45.74 -18.62 -32.81
CA GLU A 644 46.26 -17.51 -32.01
C GLU A 644 45.26 -16.34 -31.97
N LYS A 645 44.69 -15.99 -33.14
CA LYS A 645 43.66 -14.95 -33.21
C LYS A 645 42.37 -15.38 -32.52
N LEU A 646 41.97 -16.65 -32.65
CA LEU A 646 40.80 -17.18 -31.94
C LEU A 646 40.99 -17.11 -30.42
N GLU A 647 42.16 -17.47 -29.90
CA GLU A 647 42.48 -17.34 -28.47
C GLU A 647 42.40 -15.89 -28.02
N GLN A 648 43.03 -14.97 -28.75
CA GLN A 648 42.98 -13.54 -28.44
C GLN A 648 41.55 -13.00 -28.44
N GLU A 649 40.73 -13.37 -29.43
CA GLU A 649 39.32 -13.00 -29.52
C GLU A 649 38.49 -13.53 -28.35
N LEU A 650 38.74 -14.77 -27.90
CA LEU A 650 38.10 -15.34 -26.71
C LEU A 650 38.45 -14.52 -25.47
N LEU A 651 39.73 -14.24 -25.27
CA LEU A 651 40.22 -13.46 -24.14
C LEU A 651 39.65 -12.05 -24.14
N ASP A 652 39.62 -11.36 -25.27
CA ASP A 652 39.10 -10.00 -25.39
C ASP A 652 37.59 -9.94 -25.14
N ASN A 653 36.83 -10.88 -25.71
CA ASN A 653 35.38 -10.96 -25.48
C ASN A 653 35.09 -11.24 -23.99
N PHE A 654 35.82 -12.15 -23.34
CA PHE A 654 35.66 -12.40 -21.91
C PHE A 654 36.05 -11.20 -21.06
N LYS A 655 37.15 -10.53 -21.38
CA LYS A 655 37.65 -9.38 -20.64
C LYS A 655 36.64 -8.22 -20.67
N ILE A 656 36.10 -7.90 -21.85
CA ILE A 656 35.18 -6.79 -22.05
C ILE A 656 33.74 -7.15 -21.63
N ASN A 657 33.19 -8.24 -22.17
CA ASN A 657 31.77 -8.55 -22.02
C ASN A 657 31.43 -9.14 -20.65
N THR A 658 32.41 -9.71 -19.95
CA THR A 658 32.20 -10.44 -18.68
C THR A 658 32.98 -9.84 -17.53
N VAL A 659 34.32 -9.87 -17.59
CA VAL A 659 35.19 -9.49 -16.46
C VAL A 659 34.99 -8.01 -16.09
N GLY A 660 34.94 -7.12 -17.09
CA GLY A 660 34.65 -5.71 -16.87
C GLY A 660 33.31 -5.47 -16.15
N ASN A 661 32.26 -6.22 -16.51
CA ASN A 661 30.96 -6.16 -15.82
C ASN A 661 31.02 -6.72 -14.39
N VAL A 662 31.81 -7.78 -14.13
CA VAL A 662 32.03 -8.29 -12.77
C VAL A 662 32.72 -7.24 -11.90
N HIS A 663 33.69 -6.50 -12.43
CA HIS A 663 34.32 -5.38 -11.70
C HIS A 663 33.30 -4.26 -11.44
N LEU A 664 32.53 -3.88 -12.47
CA LEU A 664 31.47 -2.87 -12.35
C LEU A 664 30.48 -3.23 -11.25
N PHE A 665 29.97 -4.46 -11.23
CA PHE A 665 29.00 -4.90 -10.25
C PHE A 665 29.57 -4.84 -8.84
N ASN A 666 30.76 -5.39 -8.60
CA ASN A 666 31.39 -5.36 -7.28
C ASN A 666 31.62 -3.93 -6.77
N LEU A 667 32.14 -3.05 -7.64
CA LEU A 667 32.46 -1.67 -7.27
C LEU A 667 31.21 -0.83 -7.03
N ALA A 668 30.13 -1.07 -7.77
CA ALA A 668 28.91 -0.27 -7.68
C ALA A 668 27.97 -0.67 -6.52
N LEU A 669 28.18 -1.83 -5.89
CA LEU A 669 27.34 -2.32 -4.78
C LEU A 669 27.12 -1.29 -3.65
N PRO A 670 28.14 -0.52 -3.19
CA PRO A 670 27.92 0.52 -2.19
C PRO A 670 26.90 1.56 -2.63
N LEU A 671 26.94 2.03 -3.89
CA LEU A 671 26.00 3.02 -4.40
C LEU A 671 24.60 2.41 -4.61
N ILE A 672 24.55 1.19 -5.14
CA ILE A 672 23.30 0.47 -5.42
C ILE A 672 22.53 0.14 -4.14
N ARG A 673 23.24 -0.13 -3.03
CA ARG A 673 22.60 -0.35 -1.71
C ARG A 673 21.84 0.87 -1.22
N GLU A 674 22.31 2.07 -1.55
CA GLU A 674 21.69 3.34 -1.21
C GLU A 674 20.62 3.78 -2.23
N GLY A 675 20.56 3.13 -3.40
CA GLY A 675 19.53 3.36 -4.41
C GLY A 675 18.12 2.98 -3.94
N GLN A 676 17.09 3.56 -4.55
CA GLN A 676 15.69 3.20 -4.31
C GLN A 676 15.27 2.00 -5.18
N ALA A 677 15.66 1.99 -6.45
CA ALA A 677 15.26 0.92 -7.37
C ALA A 677 16.10 -0.36 -7.25
N LYS A 678 17.40 -0.20 -7.00
CA LYS A 678 18.39 -1.28 -6.77
C LYS A 678 18.43 -2.34 -7.87
N LYS A 679 18.44 -1.95 -9.15
CA LYS A 679 18.41 -2.89 -10.29
C LYS A 679 19.70 -2.86 -11.10
N ILE A 680 20.28 -4.03 -11.31
CA ILE A 680 21.47 -4.23 -12.15
C ILE A 680 21.08 -5.15 -13.30
N ILE A 681 21.09 -4.58 -14.51
CA ILE A 681 20.64 -5.22 -15.73
C ILE A 681 21.84 -5.43 -16.66
N GLY A 682 22.17 -6.69 -16.93
CA GLY A 682 23.13 -7.03 -17.98
C GLY A 682 22.45 -7.20 -19.32
N ILE A 683 22.90 -6.47 -20.34
CA ILE A 683 22.46 -6.70 -21.71
C ILE A 683 23.19 -7.94 -22.24
N SER A 684 22.44 -9.02 -22.37
CA SER A 684 22.90 -10.32 -22.85
C SER A 684 22.50 -10.54 -24.32
N SER A 685 22.43 -11.78 -24.77
CA SER A 685 22.07 -12.16 -26.13
C SER A 685 21.41 -13.52 -26.16
N GLY A 686 20.41 -13.73 -27.02
CA GLY A 686 19.84 -15.07 -27.26
C GLY A 686 20.88 -16.11 -27.69
N HIS A 687 22.00 -15.66 -28.29
CA HIS A 687 23.16 -16.51 -28.57
C HIS A 687 23.83 -17.12 -27.33
N ALA A 688 23.49 -16.66 -26.13
CA ALA A 688 23.97 -17.24 -24.88
C ALA A 688 23.10 -18.38 -24.35
N ASP A 689 22.06 -18.79 -25.10
CA ASP A 689 21.17 -19.89 -24.75
C ASP A 689 21.56 -21.19 -25.48
N PRO A 690 22.07 -22.22 -24.76
CA PRO A 690 22.44 -23.50 -25.36
C PRO A 690 21.28 -24.19 -26.09
N ASP A 691 20.04 -24.03 -25.62
CA ASP A 691 18.87 -24.63 -26.26
C ASP A 691 18.58 -23.95 -27.60
N PHE A 692 18.75 -22.64 -27.67
CA PHE A 692 18.64 -21.90 -28.93
C PHE A 692 19.75 -22.29 -29.91
N ILE A 693 20.99 -22.41 -29.42
CA ILE A 693 22.14 -22.82 -30.23
C ILE A 693 21.92 -24.20 -30.88
N THR A 694 21.63 -25.20 -30.04
CA THR A 694 21.61 -26.61 -30.47
C THR A 694 20.39 -26.96 -31.30
N ASN A 695 19.21 -26.42 -30.96
CA ASN A 695 17.97 -26.73 -31.68
C ASN A 695 17.86 -26.03 -33.04
N PHE A 696 18.57 -24.90 -33.24
CA PHE A 696 18.45 -24.09 -34.46
C PHE A 696 19.77 -23.96 -35.23
N SER A 697 20.80 -24.73 -34.87
CA SER A 697 22.09 -24.80 -35.56
C SER A 697 22.79 -23.44 -35.71
N ILE A 698 22.78 -22.65 -34.63
CA ILE A 698 23.47 -21.35 -34.57
C ILE A 698 24.95 -21.62 -34.26
N VAL A 699 25.84 -21.40 -35.23
CA VAL A 699 27.25 -21.88 -35.17
C VAL A 699 28.28 -20.75 -35.15
N GLU A 700 27.84 -19.54 -35.46
CA GLU A 700 28.62 -18.31 -35.56
C GLU A 700 28.76 -17.56 -34.22
N ALA A 701 29.52 -16.47 -34.22
CA ALA A 701 29.72 -15.57 -33.09
C ALA A 701 30.23 -16.24 -31.80
N ALA A 702 30.93 -17.37 -31.90
CA ALA A 702 31.23 -18.22 -30.75
C ALA A 702 31.95 -17.51 -29.58
N PRO A 703 33.01 -16.69 -29.77
CA PRO A 703 33.62 -15.94 -28.67
C PRO A 703 32.65 -15.00 -27.95
N TYR A 704 31.78 -14.33 -28.73
CA TYR A 704 30.75 -13.45 -28.19
C TYR A 704 29.70 -14.24 -27.40
N SER A 705 29.17 -15.32 -27.97
CA SER A 705 28.17 -16.21 -27.35
C SER A 705 28.66 -16.77 -26.01
N MET A 706 29.89 -17.28 -25.97
CA MET A 706 30.51 -17.79 -24.74
C MET A 706 30.67 -16.70 -23.67
N SER A 707 31.13 -15.51 -24.06
CA SER A 707 31.27 -14.41 -23.11
C SER A 707 29.91 -13.98 -22.52
N LYS A 708 28.85 -13.90 -23.34
CA LYS A 708 27.49 -13.58 -22.86
C LYS A 708 26.90 -14.69 -21.98
N GLY A 709 27.20 -15.96 -22.28
CA GLY A 709 26.89 -17.08 -21.39
C GLY A 709 27.56 -16.93 -20.02
N ALA A 710 28.84 -16.57 -20.00
CA ALA A 710 29.57 -16.31 -18.75
C ALA A 710 28.97 -15.12 -17.97
N LEU A 711 28.56 -14.04 -18.65
CA LEU A 711 27.86 -12.91 -18.03
C LEU A 711 26.53 -13.34 -17.39
N ASN A 712 25.75 -14.21 -18.06
CA ASN A 712 24.50 -14.73 -17.50
C ASN A 712 24.73 -15.50 -16.19
N ILE A 713 25.78 -16.32 -16.14
CA ILE A 713 26.16 -17.05 -14.91
C ILE A 713 26.63 -16.08 -13.83
N ALA A 714 27.43 -15.06 -14.17
CA ALA A 714 27.85 -14.04 -13.22
C ALA A 714 26.62 -13.34 -12.60
N ILE A 715 25.67 -12.89 -13.42
CA ILE A 715 24.40 -12.28 -12.97
C ILE A 715 23.63 -13.18 -12.03
N ALA A 716 23.48 -14.47 -12.36
CA ALA A 716 22.80 -15.42 -11.48
C ALA A 716 23.51 -15.62 -10.14
N LYS A 717 24.85 -15.60 -10.12
CA LYS A 717 25.65 -15.67 -8.88
C LYS A 717 25.49 -14.42 -8.03
N PHE A 718 25.55 -13.23 -8.64
CA PHE A 718 25.30 -11.97 -7.95
C PHE A 718 23.87 -11.91 -7.39
N ASP A 719 22.85 -12.30 -8.15
CA ASP A 719 21.47 -12.37 -7.65
C ASP A 719 21.37 -13.30 -6.44
N ALA A 720 21.90 -14.52 -6.55
CA ALA A 720 21.84 -15.50 -5.47
C ALA A 720 22.47 -14.97 -4.16
N GLN A 721 23.51 -14.15 -4.27
CA GLN A 721 24.18 -13.51 -3.13
C GLN A 721 23.40 -12.29 -2.60
N TYR A 722 23.01 -11.37 -3.47
CA TYR A 722 22.55 -10.03 -3.08
C TYR A 722 21.03 -9.83 -3.09
N ARG A 723 20.24 -10.79 -3.60
CA ARG A 723 18.76 -10.69 -3.61
C ARG A 723 18.16 -10.48 -2.22
N LYS A 724 18.81 -11.01 -1.16
CA LYS A 724 18.37 -10.84 0.23
C LYS A 724 18.54 -9.40 0.73
N GLU A 725 19.39 -8.62 0.07
CA GLU A 725 19.60 -7.20 0.32
C GLU A 725 18.63 -6.32 -0.50
N GLY A 726 17.70 -6.93 -1.25
CA GLY A 726 16.75 -6.23 -2.11
C GLY A 726 17.35 -5.75 -3.44
N ILE A 727 18.52 -6.24 -3.83
CA ILE A 727 19.19 -5.86 -5.09
C ILE A 727 18.83 -6.88 -6.17
N LEU A 728 18.21 -6.41 -7.25
CA LEU A 728 17.83 -7.24 -8.39
C LEU A 728 18.97 -7.31 -9.41
N PHE A 729 19.46 -8.51 -9.70
CA PHE A 729 20.33 -8.77 -10.85
C PHE A 729 19.55 -9.52 -11.92
N MET A 730 19.61 -9.06 -13.17
CA MET A 730 18.87 -9.68 -14.28
C MET A 730 19.63 -9.57 -15.60
N ALA A 731 19.50 -10.58 -16.47
CA ALA A 731 20.06 -10.57 -17.82
C ALA A 731 18.94 -10.46 -18.86
N ILE A 732 19.09 -9.53 -19.82
CA ILE A 732 18.10 -9.31 -20.87
C ILE A 732 18.75 -9.35 -22.25
N SER A 733 18.26 -10.22 -23.13
CA SER A 733 18.58 -10.19 -24.56
C SER A 733 17.76 -9.10 -25.27
N PRO A 734 18.38 -8.14 -25.98
CA PRO A 734 17.69 -7.03 -26.62
C PRO A 734 16.99 -7.42 -27.94
N GLY A 735 17.07 -8.70 -28.33
CA GLY A 735 16.67 -9.16 -29.68
C GLY A 735 17.76 -8.91 -30.72
N VAL A 736 17.40 -9.01 -32.00
CA VAL A 736 18.29 -8.67 -33.12
C VAL A 736 18.07 -7.21 -33.47
N VAL A 737 19.08 -6.38 -33.24
CA VAL A 737 18.96 -4.91 -33.32
C VAL A 737 19.89 -4.34 -34.38
N ALA A 738 19.36 -3.48 -35.25
CA ALA A 738 20.12 -2.76 -36.28
C ALA A 738 21.08 -1.73 -35.65
N THR A 739 22.28 -2.15 -35.27
CA THR A 739 23.28 -1.31 -34.58
C THR A 739 24.63 -1.21 -35.29
N LYS A 740 24.83 -1.99 -36.36
CA LYS A 740 26.05 -2.00 -37.19
C LYS A 740 25.73 -1.60 -38.61
N ASP A 741 26.67 -0.89 -39.22
CA ASP A 741 26.69 -0.60 -40.64
C ASP A 741 27.24 -1.84 -41.38
N MET A 742 26.50 -2.34 -42.36
CA MET A 742 26.84 -3.56 -43.12
C MET A 742 27.49 -3.21 -44.48
N SER A 743 27.97 -1.99 -44.67
CA SER A 743 28.55 -1.54 -45.95
C SER A 743 29.91 -2.15 -46.30
N ASN A 744 30.69 -2.64 -45.32
CA ASN A 744 32.07 -3.10 -45.50
C ASN A 744 32.31 -4.59 -45.18
N VAL A 745 31.30 -5.46 -45.26
CA VAL A 745 31.42 -6.92 -45.02
C VAL A 745 31.91 -7.68 -46.26
N THR A 746 32.74 -8.70 -46.05
CA THR A 746 33.22 -9.60 -47.13
C THR A 746 32.11 -10.51 -47.64
N GLU A 747 32.27 -11.08 -48.83
CA GLU A 747 31.30 -12.04 -49.40
C GLU A 747 31.07 -13.26 -48.49
N GLU A 748 32.13 -13.76 -47.83
CA GLU A 748 32.03 -14.87 -46.88
C GLU A 748 31.22 -14.48 -45.63
N GLN A 749 31.41 -13.26 -45.10
CA GLN A 749 30.65 -12.75 -43.98
C GLN A 749 29.18 -12.49 -44.35
N LEU A 750 28.92 -12.01 -45.57
CA LEU A 750 27.56 -11.85 -46.09
C LEU A 750 26.82 -13.20 -46.20
N LYS A 751 27.53 -14.25 -46.63
CA LYS A 751 27.00 -15.60 -46.64
C LYS A 751 26.70 -16.11 -45.23
N GLY A 752 27.64 -15.98 -44.29
CA GLY A 752 27.42 -16.35 -42.89
C GLY A 752 26.26 -15.58 -42.24
N PHE A 753 26.12 -14.29 -42.57
CA PHE A 753 24.97 -13.49 -42.15
C PHE A 753 23.65 -14.00 -42.74
N ALA A 754 23.62 -14.37 -44.02
CA ALA A 754 22.43 -14.93 -44.66
C ALA A 754 22.04 -16.28 -44.04
N ASP A 755 23.02 -17.15 -43.77
CA ASP A 755 22.81 -18.45 -43.13
C ASP A 755 22.24 -18.28 -41.71
N MET A 756 22.79 -17.34 -40.92
CA MET A 756 22.25 -16.97 -39.61
C MET A 756 20.81 -16.47 -39.69
N MET A 757 20.51 -15.56 -40.64
CA MET A 757 19.15 -15.04 -40.83
C MET A 757 18.15 -16.12 -41.25
N ALA A 758 18.59 -17.09 -42.05
CA ALA A 758 17.78 -18.26 -42.39
C ALA A 758 17.48 -19.12 -41.16
N ALA A 759 18.48 -19.37 -40.30
CA ALA A 759 18.27 -20.09 -39.04
C ALA A 759 17.29 -19.35 -38.10
N PHE A 760 17.36 -18.02 -38.05
CA PHE A 760 16.41 -17.19 -37.30
C PHE A 760 14.98 -17.29 -37.84
N GLN A 761 14.79 -17.37 -39.15
CA GLN A 761 13.47 -17.59 -39.76
C GLN A 761 12.92 -18.99 -39.46
N VAL A 762 13.79 -20.00 -39.36
CA VAL A 762 13.38 -21.35 -38.91
C VAL A 762 12.90 -21.31 -37.46
N TYR A 763 13.60 -20.60 -36.58
CA TYR A 763 13.19 -20.40 -35.18
C TYR A 763 11.89 -19.61 -35.05
N ALA A 764 11.81 -18.47 -35.73
CA ALA A 764 10.70 -17.53 -35.66
C ALA A 764 10.23 -17.19 -37.08
N PRO A 765 9.23 -17.90 -37.63
CA PRO A 765 8.75 -17.69 -39.00
C PRO A 765 8.20 -16.28 -39.28
N ASN A 766 7.82 -15.55 -38.23
CA ASN A 766 7.34 -14.16 -38.32
C ASN A 766 8.47 -13.12 -38.19
N PHE A 767 9.72 -13.55 -38.00
CA PHE A 767 10.87 -12.67 -37.91
C PHE A 767 11.14 -12.04 -39.29
N THR A 768 10.91 -10.73 -39.38
CA THR A 768 11.03 -9.97 -40.64
C THR A 768 12.37 -9.25 -40.77
N GLY A 769 13.20 -9.29 -39.73
CA GLY A 769 14.52 -8.67 -39.72
C GLY A 769 14.83 -7.96 -38.40
N PRO A 770 16.00 -7.32 -38.31
CA PRO A 770 16.41 -6.57 -37.14
C PRO A 770 15.43 -5.44 -36.78
N ILE A 771 15.14 -5.27 -35.50
CA ILE A 771 14.37 -4.12 -34.98
C ILE A 771 15.28 -2.90 -34.80
N SER A 772 14.67 -1.72 -34.69
CA SER A 772 15.42 -0.48 -34.42
C SER A 772 15.97 -0.47 -32.98
N PRO A 773 17.06 0.28 -32.72
CA PRO A 773 17.51 0.53 -31.34
C PRO A 773 16.41 1.12 -30.47
N GLU A 774 15.61 2.05 -31.03
CA GLU A 774 14.51 2.71 -30.33
C GLU A 774 13.49 1.69 -29.81
N GLU A 775 13.01 0.81 -30.69
CA GLU A 775 12.04 -0.22 -30.36
C GLU A 775 12.61 -1.23 -29.36
N SER A 776 13.87 -1.65 -29.54
CA SER A 776 14.54 -2.57 -28.63
C SER A 776 14.65 -2.00 -27.22
N VAL A 777 15.13 -0.75 -27.07
CA VAL A 777 15.28 -0.09 -25.76
C VAL A 777 13.93 0.08 -25.08
N GLN A 778 12.88 0.49 -25.80
CA GLN A 778 11.52 0.59 -25.23
C GLN A 778 11.05 -0.74 -24.65
N ARG A 779 11.23 -1.84 -25.39
CA ARG A 779 10.83 -3.19 -24.95
C ARG A 779 11.67 -3.67 -23.76
N VAL A 780 13.00 -3.50 -23.81
CA VAL A 780 13.90 -3.83 -22.70
C VAL A 780 13.53 -3.05 -21.44
N MET A 781 13.35 -1.74 -21.53
CA MET A 781 12.99 -0.92 -20.36
C MET A 781 11.61 -1.28 -19.79
N SER A 782 10.63 -1.63 -20.63
CA SER A 782 9.36 -2.19 -20.14
C SER A 782 9.57 -3.45 -19.30
N VAL A 783 10.50 -4.33 -19.67
CA VAL A 783 10.84 -5.52 -18.86
C VAL A 783 11.54 -5.11 -17.57
N VAL A 784 12.55 -4.22 -17.63
CA VAL A 784 13.29 -3.72 -16.46
C VAL A 784 12.36 -3.09 -15.41
N TYR A 785 11.37 -2.29 -15.84
CA TYR A 785 10.44 -1.66 -14.92
C TYR A 785 9.46 -2.66 -14.28
N LYS A 786 9.00 -3.67 -15.03
CA LYS A 786 8.11 -4.72 -14.51
C LYS A 786 8.82 -5.75 -13.62
N ALA A 787 10.12 -5.95 -13.80
CA ALA A 787 10.89 -6.95 -13.07
C ALA A 787 11.07 -6.57 -11.60
N SER A 788 10.85 -7.52 -10.68
CA SER A 788 11.14 -7.38 -9.26
C SER A 788 11.61 -8.71 -8.65
N ILE A 789 12.17 -8.65 -7.44
CA ILE A 789 12.55 -9.86 -6.70
C ILE A 789 11.29 -10.66 -6.33
N GLU A 790 10.22 -9.97 -5.96
CA GLU A 790 8.92 -10.55 -5.59
C GLU A 790 8.24 -11.26 -6.76
N SER A 791 8.41 -10.76 -7.99
CA SER A 791 7.94 -11.43 -9.21
C SER A 791 8.83 -12.59 -9.65
N GLY A 792 9.91 -12.89 -8.91
CA GLY A 792 10.83 -13.98 -9.20
C GLY A 792 11.78 -13.69 -10.36
N SER A 793 11.97 -12.41 -10.74
CA SER A 793 12.81 -12.02 -11.89
C SER A 793 14.32 -12.07 -11.59
N GLY A 794 14.71 -12.21 -10.32
CA GLY A 794 16.11 -12.29 -9.90
C GLY A 794 16.87 -13.44 -10.54
N GLY A 795 18.06 -13.14 -11.06
CA GLY A 795 18.97 -14.08 -11.70
C GLY A 795 18.46 -14.64 -13.03
N GLN A 796 17.30 -14.19 -13.52
CA GLN A 796 16.73 -14.68 -14.77
C GLN A 796 17.47 -14.11 -15.98
N PHE A 797 17.51 -14.94 -17.04
CA PHE A 797 17.92 -14.54 -18.38
C PHE A 797 16.72 -14.61 -19.31
N VAL A 798 16.23 -13.47 -19.77
CA VAL A 798 15.03 -13.33 -20.60
C VAL A 798 15.29 -12.47 -21.83
N SER A 799 14.37 -12.42 -22.77
CA SER A 799 14.40 -11.52 -23.92
C SER A 799 13.77 -10.17 -23.62
N HIS A 800 13.79 -9.28 -24.60
CA HIS A 800 13.11 -7.99 -24.60
C HIS A 800 11.57 -8.12 -24.49
N PHE A 801 11.00 -9.34 -24.58
CA PHE A 801 9.60 -9.63 -24.25
C PHE A 801 9.38 -10.05 -22.78
N GLY A 802 10.44 -10.26 -22.01
CA GLY A 802 10.39 -10.82 -20.65
C GLY A 802 10.18 -12.33 -20.63
N THR A 803 10.49 -13.04 -21.72
CA THR A 803 10.30 -14.49 -21.86
C THR A 803 11.56 -15.18 -22.40
N LYS A 804 11.51 -16.48 -22.66
CA LYS A 804 12.57 -17.24 -23.37
C LYS A 804 12.41 -17.24 -24.90
N GLN A 805 11.61 -16.32 -25.44
CA GLN A 805 11.46 -16.12 -26.89
C GLN A 805 12.39 -15.00 -27.36
N TRP A 806 13.41 -15.32 -28.18
CA TRP A 806 14.53 -14.43 -28.46
C TRP A 806 14.29 -13.42 -29.60
N LEU A 807 13.39 -13.75 -30.53
CA LEU A 807 13.07 -12.99 -31.75
C LEU A 807 11.59 -12.60 -31.81
#